data_AF-K9TPU0-F1
#
_entry.id   AF-K9TPU0-F1
#
_cell.length_a   1.000
_cell.length_b   1.000
_cell.length_c   1.000
_cell.angle_alpha   90.00
_cell.angle_beta   90.00
_cell.angle_gamma   90.00
#
_symmetry.space_group_name_H-M   'P 1'
#
loop_
_entity.id
_entity.type
_entity.pdbx_description
1 polymer ?
#
loop_
_entity_poly.entity_id
_entity_poly.type
_entity_poly.pdbx_seq_one_letter_code
_entity_poly.pdbx_strand_id
1 'polypeptide(L)'
;MTFIFGDNQGNTLIGTDDNDTIIGGDGNDSLLGNAGEDILFGGLGDDTLIGGPGADIFVLGSGRDRIVDFQKGVDRIAVSRDLRTAQIRLEPIFERTGNGNSNPVAIATQVVVIQNGGPQVIGEVLGSINLEATDFLSTTLDPLASVVEFAATNFTVQEGVPSVEVRLLRTGNLSETASVTVLPTDGTAIAGEDYIGGPRVVTFAPRQSQAVVTIPIIDDNLVQPTETFSVSLVNATENLRLGGRSQSTITILDNDVSLSFGEQTFTLNDQGEAVATITVLRQGIIESTVGATITLAPNLPTPPADLNLPQIPVNFAPGVTAQTVTIPIVNELIEAGVQTLSLTLTTPTGGATVGTSNTASFTLSENPLTPVTVQFSETEFQGLEDSTPLVPVTVTRTGFLNRPVTVTLVLEEETATAPEDFDDTPIVVTFPSGETTQTITIPIVNDNIIEPDETIALTLVDPTGGATLGTPTTATFTIVDNNVALRFTRPDFSAVEDGTPIAPVQVERIGFTNIPTGVTIGLSDGTATAPFDYDPTPLAVDFAPGETLQTVEIPIVDDDIVEPDETINLTLLNSTGEATLGEPSTAVFTIIDNDVFLQFSEANFIVNEDGTAIAPVTVTREGRLDQPFSVAIALTDGTATAPFDYDNTPILVNFAPGETVQTVAVPIVDDTESEPTETLQLTLTNPSTGAQIGPQNAATLAILDNDIRLEFSAPTFSVQEDGTQILAVTVTRAGGLHLPAGATLVLGDGTATAPFDYDNTPIPISFAPGETVQTVTIPIVNDAIAEVAETINLALVNPTPGVEIGAQSSATLVIPRSDLPAFLNFEGVGNLDPVSGFYGDRGITFSPNALGIISTDALDALGFPDEFGGNFAPPPSGTTALTYGEQGAVVMNVEGGFDNQLSFFYASPFASHTVTLYDGLGASGNILASVPLSTTAAGSLPHVYAEFEQVTLPFAGVARSVSFGSVPNKLILDDILLG
;
A
#
# COMPACT_ATOMS: atom_id res chain seq x y z
N MET A 1 109.02 -64.53 -24.87
CA MET A 1 109.99 -63.93 -25.82
C MET A 1 110.90 -62.97 -25.11
N THR A 2 111.72 -63.59 -24.27
CA THR A 2 112.89 -63.01 -23.62
C THR A 2 114.08 -63.20 -24.56
N PHE A 3 115.02 -62.25 -24.53
CA PHE A 3 116.28 -62.37 -25.26
C PHE A 3 117.41 -62.57 -24.27
N ILE A 4 118.15 -63.66 -24.42
CA ILE A 4 119.27 -64.06 -23.57
C ILE A 4 120.52 -64.15 -24.43
N PHE A 5 121.60 -63.50 -23.99
CA PHE A 5 122.85 -63.41 -24.74
C PHE A 5 124.03 -63.85 -23.86
N GLY A 6 124.91 -64.67 -24.42
CA GLY A 6 126.22 -64.97 -23.88
C GLY A 6 127.29 -63.97 -24.33
N ASP A 7 128.56 -64.35 -24.12
CA ASP A 7 129.74 -63.63 -24.57
C ASP A 7 130.64 -64.48 -25.50
N ASN A 8 131.90 -64.08 -25.68
CA ASN A 8 132.85 -64.79 -26.55
C ASN A 8 133.67 -65.85 -25.78
N GLN A 9 133.03 -66.56 -24.84
CA GLN A 9 133.60 -67.68 -24.07
C GLN A 9 132.59 -68.82 -23.97
N GLY A 10 133.05 -70.05 -23.65
CA GLY A 10 132.16 -71.20 -23.40
C GLY A 10 131.18 -70.96 -22.24
N ASN A 11 129.92 -70.73 -22.59
CA ASN A 11 128.83 -70.28 -21.72
C ASN A 11 127.88 -71.43 -21.32
N THR A 12 127.05 -71.20 -20.31
CA THR A 12 125.88 -72.06 -20.01
C THR A 12 124.68 -71.16 -19.79
N LEU A 13 123.74 -71.19 -20.74
CA LEU A 13 122.59 -70.30 -20.81
C LEU A 13 121.31 -71.12 -20.67
N ILE A 14 120.37 -70.63 -19.86
CA ILE A 14 119.12 -71.33 -19.53
C ILE A 14 117.97 -70.34 -19.75
N GLY A 15 117.00 -70.73 -20.58
CA GLY A 15 115.77 -69.99 -20.88
C GLY A 15 114.72 -70.09 -19.78
N THR A 16 113.55 -69.51 -20.05
CA THR A 16 112.38 -69.58 -19.19
C THR A 16 111.37 -70.62 -19.70
N ASP A 17 110.16 -70.67 -19.12
CA ASP A 17 109.06 -71.53 -19.62
C ASP A 17 108.15 -70.77 -20.63
N ASP A 18 108.63 -69.67 -21.21
CA ASP A 18 107.99 -68.89 -22.29
C ASP A 18 108.89 -68.93 -23.55
N ASN A 19 108.30 -68.89 -24.76
CA ASN A 19 109.03 -68.87 -26.05
C ASN A 19 110.20 -67.86 -26.06
N ASP A 20 111.45 -68.30 -26.04
CA ASP A 20 112.63 -67.44 -25.85
C ASP A 20 113.56 -67.41 -27.07
N THR A 21 114.51 -66.47 -27.07
CA THR A 21 115.60 -66.43 -28.04
C THR A 21 116.93 -66.32 -27.31
N ILE A 22 117.71 -67.39 -27.40
CA ILE A 22 118.97 -67.57 -26.68
C ILE A 22 120.10 -67.57 -27.70
N ILE A 23 121.12 -66.75 -27.47
CA ILE A 23 122.29 -66.63 -28.34
C ILE A 23 123.54 -66.88 -27.52
N GLY A 24 124.29 -67.94 -27.83
CA GLY A 24 125.55 -68.31 -27.19
C GLY A 24 126.63 -67.26 -27.44
N GLY A 25 127.26 -67.31 -28.61
CA GLY A 25 128.25 -66.32 -29.03
C GLY A 25 129.44 -66.95 -29.75
N ASP A 26 130.65 -66.77 -29.19
CA ASP A 26 131.83 -67.53 -29.59
C ASP A 26 132.26 -68.38 -28.39
N GLY A 27 132.65 -69.64 -28.60
CA GLY A 27 132.96 -70.56 -27.51
C GLY A 27 132.20 -71.88 -27.69
N ASN A 28 132.51 -72.86 -26.83
CA ASN A 28 131.77 -74.12 -26.82
C ASN A 28 130.66 -74.01 -25.77
N ASP A 29 129.46 -73.71 -26.20
CA ASP A 29 128.36 -73.28 -25.34
C ASP A 29 127.40 -74.42 -24.99
N SER A 30 126.65 -74.25 -23.90
CA SER A 30 125.56 -75.14 -23.52
C SER A 30 124.27 -74.34 -23.33
N LEU A 31 123.35 -74.43 -24.29
CA LEU A 31 122.07 -73.72 -24.27
C LEU A 31 120.93 -74.70 -23.94
N LEU A 32 120.05 -74.28 -23.03
CA LEU A 32 118.84 -74.99 -22.64
C LEU A 32 117.63 -74.05 -22.75
N GLY A 33 116.65 -74.35 -23.62
CA GLY A 33 115.42 -73.58 -23.77
C GLY A 33 114.51 -73.70 -22.54
N ASN A 34 114.12 -74.95 -22.25
CA ASN A 34 113.04 -75.40 -21.37
C ASN A 34 111.72 -75.54 -22.12
N ALA A 35 110.64 -74.84 -21.75
CA ALA A 35 109.34 -74.99 -22.38
C ALA A 35 108.98 -73.73 -23.18
N GLY A 36 108.53 -73.90 -24.43
CA GLY A 36 108.26 -72.77 -25.32
C GLY A 36 108.27 -73.19 -26.78
N GLU A 37 108.25 -72.23 -27.71
CA GLU A 37 108.79 -72.45 -29.06
C GLU A 37 110.02 -71.55 -29.16
N ASP A 38 111.20 -72.15 -28.91
CA ASP A 38 112.43 -71.40 -28.64
C ASP A 38 113.32 -71.32 -29.87
N ILE A 39 114.16 -70.27 -29.92
CA ILE A 39 115.19 -70.11 -30.95
C ILE A 39 116.57 -70.07 -30.29
N LEU A 40 117.34 -71.15 -30.46
CA LEU A 40 118.65 -71.33 -29.85
C LEU A 40 119.73 -71.17 -30.92
N PHE A 41 120.47 -70.07 -30.87
CA PHE A 41 121.65 -69.83 -31.69
C PHE A 41 122.89 -70.26 -30.88
N GLY A 42 123.61 -71.29 -31.32
CA GLY A 42 124.89 -71.69 -30.72
C GLY A 42 125.94 -70.62 -30.95
N GLY A 43 126.65 -70.72 -32.08
CA GLY A 43 127.54 -69.67 -32.56
C GLY A 43 128.84 -70.22 -33.11
N LEU A 44 129.98 -69.68 -32.70
CA LEU A 44 131.29 -70.18 -33.15
C LEU A 44 131.93 -71.11 -32.11
N GLY A 45 131.69 -72.41 -32.20
CA GLY A 45 132.38 -73.44 -31.39
C GLY A 45 131.76 -74.82 -31.55
N ASP A 46 132.10 -75.75 -30.65
CA ASP A 46 131.45 -77.07 -30.57
C ASP A 46 130.35 -77.04 -29.50
N ASP A 47 129.12 -76.69 -29.90
CA ASP A 47 128.04 -76.37 -28.97
C ASP A 47 127.20 -77.59 -28.55
N THR A 48 126.52 -77.49 -27.39
CA THR A 48 125.46 -78.41 -26.97
C THR A 48 124.15 -77.66 -26.82
N LEU A 49 123.16 -78.01 -27.63
CA LEU A 49 121.84 -77.37 -27.63
C LEU A 49 120.76 -78.37 -27.17
N ILE A 50 119.88 -77.89 -26.30
CA ILE A 50 118.75 -78.65 -25.73
C ILE A 50 117.52 -77.74 -25.80
N GLY A 51 116.50 -78.13 -26.57
CA GLY A 51 115.28 -77.34 -26.70
C GLY A 51 114.42 -77.51 -25.46
N GLY A 52 113.87 -78.72 -25.33
CA GLY A 52 112.89 -79.11 -24.33
C GLY A 52 111.51 -79.33 -24.96
N PRO A 53 110.41 -79.18 -24.20
CA PRO A 53 109.06 -79.36 -24.74
C PRO A 53 108.62 -78.16 -25.57
N GLY A 54 108.84 -78.23 -26.88
CA GLY A 54 108.53 -77.14 -27.79
C GLY A 54 108.34 -77.51 -29.25
N ALA A 55 108.40 -76.49 -30.10
CA ALA A 55 108.57 -76.61 -31.55
C ALA A 55 109.74 -75.72 -31.95
N ASP A 56 110.94 -76.22 -31.66
CA ASP A 56 112.11 -75.37 -31.45
C ASP A 56 112.95 -75.21 -32.73
N ILE A 57 113.68 -74.09 -32.79
CA ILE A 57 114.56 -73.76 -33.90
C ILE A 57 116.01 -73.69 -33.41
N PHE A 58 116.78 -74.73 -33.73
CA PHE A 58 118.21 -74.79 -33.47
C PHE A 58 118.97 -74.13 -34.63
N VAL A 59 119.58 -72.97 -34.38
CA VAL A 59 120.38 -72.25 -35.39
C VAL A 59 121.85 -72.55 -35.16
N LEU A 60 122.39 -73.44 -36.01
CA LEU A 60 123.76 -73.92 -35.92
C LEU A 60 124.75 -72.93 -36.52
N GLY A 61 125.91 -72.83 -35.88
CA GLY A 61 127.02 -72.02 -36.34
C GLY A 61 128.26 -72.89 -36.64
N SER A 62 129.45 -72.32 -36.51
CA SER A 62 130.67 -72.96 -37.03
C SER A 62 131.39 -73.81 -35.98
N GLY A 63 131.26 -75.12 -36.12
CA GLY A 63 132.05 -76.10 -35.39
C GLY A 63 131.40 -77.47 -35.47
N ARG A 64 131.45 -78.22 -34.36
CA ARG A 64 130.86 -79.55 -34.21
C ARG A 64 129.78 -79.55 -33.14
N ASP A 65 128.61 -79.09 -33.53
CA ASP A 65 127.46 -78.94 -32.63
C ASP A 65 126.78 -80.29 -32.34
N ARG A 66 126.12 -80.34 -31.18
CA ARG A 66 125.36 -81.48 -30.69
C ARG A 66 123.99 -81.05 -30.18
N ILE A 67 122.94 -81.44 -30.88
CA ILE A 67 121.56 -81.35 -30.39
C ILE A 67 121.22 -82.65 -29.64
N VAL A 68 120.63 -82.53 -28.45
CA VAL A 68 120.46 -83.65 -27.51
C VAL A 68 119.09 -84.33 -27.59
N ASP A 69 118.03 -83.58 -27.90
CA ASP A 69 116.63 -83.98 -27.74
C ASP A 69 115.73 -83.74 -28.97
N PHE A 70 116.32 -83.43 -30.13
CA PHE A 70 115.61 -83.08 -31.38
C PHE A 70 114.43 -84.00 -31.74
N GLN A 71 113.22 -83.43 -31.82
CA GLN A 71 111.98 -84.13 -32.15
C GLN A 71 111.56 -83.89 -33.61
N LYS A 72 111.88 -84.85 -34.48
CA LYS A 72 111.58 -84.79 -35.93
C LYS A 72 110.11 -84.44 -36.24
N GLY A 73 109.92 -83.49 -37.16
CA GLY A 73 108.61 -83.04 -37.63
C GLY A 73 107.90 -82.04 -36.71
N VAL A 74 108.52 -81.71 -35.58
CA VAL A 74 108.09 -80.64 -34.67
C VAL A 74 109.18 -79.57 -34.65
N ASP A 75 110.41 -79.96 -34.28
CA ASP A 75 111.57 -79.08 -34.27
C ASP A 75 112.20 -78.90 -35.67
N ARG A 76 113.02 -77.85 -35.80
CA ARG A 76 113.74 -77.53 -37.04
C ARG A 76 115.16 -77.09 -36.80
N ILE A 77 116.01 -77.36 -37.78
CA ILE A 77 117.40 -76.91 -37.80
C ILE A 77 117.56 -75.80 -38.85
N ALA A 78 118.20 -74.70 -38.47
CA ALA A 78 118.67 -73.66 -39.37
C ALA A 78 120.19 -73.56 -39.31
N VAL A 79 120.80 -72.91 -40.30
CA VAL A 79 122.21 -72.54 -40.27
C VAL A 79 122.35 -71.03 -40.24
N SER A 80 123.32 -70.54 -39.47
CA SER A 80 123.66 -69.11 -39.42
C SER A 80 124.10 -68.60 -40.80
N ARG A 81 123.79 -67.33 -41.09
CA ARG A 81 123.99 -66.68 -42.40
C ARG A 81 125.46 -66.56 -42.83
N ASP A 82 126.36 -66.73 -41.88
CA ASP A 82 127.81 -66.68 -42.09
C ASP A 82 128.38 -67.99 -42.66
N LEU A 83 127.67 -69.11 -42.51
CA LEU A 83 128.02 -70.41 -43.08
C LEU A 83 127.55 -70.54 -44.53
N ARG A 84 128.20 -69.83 -45.45
CA ARG A 84 127.71 -69.68 -46.83
C ARG A 84 127.75 -70.93 -47.72
N THR A 85 128.43 -72.01 -47.31
CA THR A 85 128.30 -73.37 -47.86
C THR A 85 128.84 -74.40 -46.86
N ALA A 86 127.97 -75.19 -46.24
CA ALA A 86 128.36 -76.27 -45.31
C ALA A 86 127.60 -77.57 -45.63
N GLN A 87 128.20 -78.72 -45.35
CA GLN A 87 127.62 -80.04 -45.60
C GLN A 87 127.36 -80.75 -44.27
N ILE A 88 126.08 -80.89 -43.92
CA ILE A 88 125.65 -81.49 -42.66
C ILE A 88 125.92 -83.00 -42.70
N ARG A 89 126.84 -83.49 -41.86
CA ARG A 89 127.10 -84.91 -41.68
C ARG A 89 126.68 -85.37 -40.27
N LEU A 90 125.65 -86.21 -40.23
CA LEU A 90 125.16 -86.88 -39.03
C LEU A 90 126.02 -88.11 -38.71
N GLU A 91 126.47 -88.27 -37.46
CA GLU A 91 127.18 -89.47 -36.99
C GLU A 91 126.34 -90.28 -35.97
N PRO A 92 126.01 -91.57 -36.24
CA PRO A 92 125.29 -92.40 -35.28
C PRO A 92 126.18 -92.90 -34.14
N ILE A 93 125.67 -92.81 -32.90
CA ILE A 93 126.40 -93.22 -31.68
C ILE A 93 126.01 -94.66 -31.31
N PHE A 94 127.01 -95.54 -31.16
CA PHE A 94 126.85 -96.91 -30.67
C PHE A 94 127.69 -97.13 -29.39
N GLU A 95 127.09 -97.63 -28.31
CA GLU A 95 127.84 -98.16 -27.17
C GLU A 95 127.91 -99.69 -27.18
N ARG A 96 128.99 -100.23 -26.61
CA ARG A 96 129.21 -101.67 -26.49
C ARG A 96 129.04 -102.13 -25.04
N THR A 97 127.87 -102.66 -24.70
CA THR A 97 127.67 -103.40 -23.45
C THR A 97 128.49 -104.71 -23.46
N GLY A 98 128.82 -105.23 -22.28
CA GLY A 98 130.01 -106.06 -22.07
C GLY A 98 130.03 -107.48 -22.68
N ASN A 99 131.26 -107.97 -22.85
CA ASN A 99 131.67 -109.39 -22.84
C ASN A 99 131.34 -110.28 -24.06
N GLY A 100 131.68 -109.82 -25.27
CA GLY A 100 132.24 -110.67 -26.34
C GLY A 100 131.31 -111.67 -27.04
N ASN A 101 131.04 -111.41 -28.32
CA ASN A 101 130.32 -112.25 -29.29
C ASN A 101 128.79 -112.08 -29.37
N SER A 102 128.25 -110.92 -28.97
CA SER A 102 126.89 -110.48 -29.28
C SER A 102 126.90 -109.24 -30.19
N ASN A 103 125.89 -109.12 -31.06
CA ASN A 103 125.77 -108.05 -32.05
C ASN A 103 125.43 -106.71 -31.36
N PRO A 104 125.99 -105.56 -31.79
CA PRO A 104 125.68 -104.27 -31.17
C PRO A 104 124.20 -103.88 -31.38
N VAL A 105 123.60 -103.28 -30.35
CA VAL A 105 122.22 -102.77 -30.36
C VAL A 105 122.28 -101.24 -30.36
N ALA A 106 121.51 -100.60 -31.23
CA ALA A 106 121.39 -99.15 -31.27
C ALA A 106 120.64 -98.62 -30.03
N ILE A 107 121.12 -97.53 -29.44
CA ILE A 107 120.47 -96.87 -28.31
C ILE A 107 119.43 -95.88 -28.85
N ALA A 108 118.27 -95.80 -28.21
CA ALA A 108 117.12 -95.03 -28.71
C ALA A 108 117.16 -93.51 -28.44
N THR A 109 118.25 -92.98 -27.88
CA THR A 109 118.42 -91.55 -27.57
C THR A 109 119.03 -90.80 -28.75
N GLN A 110 118.25 -89.90 -29.35
CA GLN A 110 118.50 -89.29 -30.66
C GLN A 110 119.49 -88.13 -30.61
N VAL A 111 120.79 -88.43 -30.52
CA VAL A 111 121.84 -87.40 -30.56
C VAL A 111 122.21 -87.08 -32.02
N VAL A 112 122.05 -85.82 -32.41
CA VAL A 112 122.48 -85.30 -33.72
C VAL A 112 123.79 -84.54 -33.55
N VAL A 113 124.88 -85.11 -34.07
CA VAL A 113 126.21 -84.47 -34.14
C VAL A 113 126.48 -84.08 -35.59
N ILE A 114 126.87 -82.82 -35.84
CA ILE A 114 127.05 -82.27 -37.19
C ILE A 114 128.46 -81.70 -37.34
N GLN A 115 129.24 -82.18 -38.33
CA GLN A 115 130.56 -81.61 -38.68
C GLN A 115 130.51 -80.87 -40.02
N ASN A 116 131.01 -79.63 -40.06
CA ASN A 116 130.94 -78.76 -41.23
C ASN A 116 132.33 -78.49 -41.86
N GLY A 117 132.71 -79.18 -42.95
CA GLY A 117 133.89 -78.79 -43.75
C GLY A 117 134.38 -79.76 -44.84
N GLY A 118 134.58 -79.24 -46.07
CA GLY A 118 135.29 -79.93 -47.17
C GLY A 118 134.45 -80.10 -48.47
N PRO A 119 135.04 -80.01 -49.68
CA PRO A 119 134.26 -79.90 -50.93
C PRO A 119 134.00 -81.22 -51.68
N GLN A 120 132.89 -81.20 -52.44
CA GLN A 120 132.35 -82.19 -53.41
C GLN A 120 131.40 -83.28 -52.86
N VAL A 121 130.38 -83.54 -53.69
CA VAL A 121 129.12 -84.24 -53.35
C VAL A 121 129.19 -85.72 -53.73
N ILE A 122 128.64 -86.58 -52.87
CA ILE A 122 127.57 -87.58 -53.14
C ILE A 122 127.25 -88.26 -51.80
N GLY A 123 125.97 -88.52 -51.53
CA GLY A 123 125.53 -89.08 -50.26
C GLY A 123 125.56 -90.61 -50.21
N GLU A 124 125.76 -91.15 -49.01
CA GLU A 124 125.19 -92.42 -48.60
C GLU A 124 124.86 -92.35 -47.10
N VAL A 125 123.60 -92.61 -46.73
CA VAL A 125 123.15 -92.61 -45.33
C VAL A 125 123.35 -94.01 -44.76
N LEU A 126 124.13 -94.12 -43.68
CA LEU A 126 124.31 -95.36 -42.92
C LEU A 126 124.07 -95.11 -41.42
N GLY A 127 122.82 -94.84 -41.02
CA GLY A 127 122.48 -94.77 -39.59
C GLY A 127 121.14 -94.12 -39.21
N SER A 128 120.12 -94.95 -39.00
CA SER A 128 118.96 -94.81 -38.08
C SER A 128 118.03 -93.58 -38.06
N ILE A 129 118.42 -92.37 -38.48
CA ILE A 129 117.49 -91.24 -38.65
C ILE A 129 117.69 -90.62 -40.03
N ASN A 130 116.75 -90.91 -40.94
CA ASN A 130 116.58 -90.13 -42.15
C ASN A 130 115.89 -88.81 -41.76
N LEU A 131 116.65 -87.71 -41.64
CA LEU A 131 116.07 -86.37 -41.63
C LEU A 131 115.62 -86.01 -43.05
N GLU A 132 114.45 -85.39 -43.18
CA GLU A 132 113.93 -84.94 -44.46
C GLU A 132 114.26 -83.45 -44.68
N ALA A 133 114.17 -82.98 -45.93
CA ALA A 133 114.41 -81.57 -46.24
C ALA A 133 113.44 -80.61 -45.50
N THR A 134 112.31 -81.09 -44.99
CA THR A 134 111.33 -80.33 -44.20
C THR A 134 111.79 -80.05 -42.76
N ASP A 135 112.75 -80.82 -42.24
CA ASP A 135 113.30 -80.64 -40.90
C ASP A 135 114.34 -79.50 -40.87
N PHE A 136 114.64 -78.90 -42.03
CA PHE A 136 115.54 -77.75 -42.18
C PHE A 136 114.81 -76.49 -42.62
N LEU A 137 115.17 -75.33 -42.05
CA LEU A 137 114.64 -74.04 -42.48
C LEU A 137 115.40 -73.50 -43.71
N SER A 138 114.65 -73.23 -44.78
CA SER A 138 115.16 -72.75 -46.07
C SER A 138 115.72 -71.31 -46.06
N THR A 139 115.68 -70.60 -44.93
CA THR A 139 115.98 -69.16 -44.85
C THR A 139 116.77 -68.83 -43.58
N THR A 140 117.86 -68.08 -43.75
CA THR A 140 118.74 -67.59 -42.68
C THR A 140 118.11 -66.40 -41.94
N LEU A 141 118.12 -66.41 -40.61
CA LEU A 141 117.58 -65.35 -39.73
C LEU A 141 118.66 -64.37 -39.24
N ASP A 142 118.27 -63.12 -38.94
CA ASP A 142 119.14 -62.01 -38.49
C ASP A 142 118.38 -61.09 -37.50
N PRO A 143 118.87 -60.85 -36.27
CA PRO A 143 118.11 -60.18 -35.20
C PRO A 143 118.22 -58.63 -35.08
N LEU A 144 118.86 -57.86 -35.99
CA LEU A 144 119.23 -56.44 -35.73
C LEU A 144 118.65 -55.33 -36.67
N ALA A 145 117.36 -55.39 -37.05
CA ALA A 145 116.73 -54.41 -37.96
C ALA A 145 116.28 -53.05 -37.34
N SER A 146 116.18 -51.98 -38.14
CA SER A 146 115.65 -50.64 -37.76
C SER A 146 114.11 -50.55 -37.92
N VAL A 147 113.40 -49.75 -37.11
CA VAL A 147 111.92 -49.65 -37.13
C VAL A 147 111.44 -48.19 -37.04
N VAL A 148 110.33 -47.81 -37.72
CA VAL A 148 109.67 -46.48 -37.64
C VAL A 148 108.15 -46.56 -37.43
N GLU A 149 107.58 -45.66 -36.60
CA GLU A 149 106.14 -45.55 -36.35
C GLU A 149 105.68 -44.13 -35.95
N PHE A 150 104.38 -43.87 -35.90
CA PHE A 150 103.82 -42.60 -35.40
C PHE A 150 103.91 -42.50 -33.87
N ALA A 151 104.07 -41.27 -33.36
CA ALA A 151 104.18 -40.99 -31.93
C ALA A 151 102.84 -41.13 -31.17
N ALA A 152 101.71 -40.91 -31.85
CA ALA A 152 100.35 -40.97 -31.30
C ALA A 152 99.37 -41.58 -32.32
N THR A 153 98.22 -42.06 -31.84
CA THR A 153 97.14 -42.67 -32.66
C THR A 153 96.11 -41.65 -33.16
N ASN A 154 96.05 -40.46 -32.58
CA ASN A 154 95.25 -39.34 -33.07
C ASN A 154 96.00 -38.01 -32.86
N PHE A 155 95.77 -37.03 -33.72
CA PHE A 155 96.17 -35.62 -33.58
C PHE A 155 94.95 -34.73 -33.86
N THR A 156 94.81 -33.61 -33.16
CA THR A 156 93.64 -32.72 -33.32
C THR A 156 94.09 -31.29 -33.66
N VAL A 157 93.35 -30.62 -34.53
CA VAL A 157 93.62 -29.28 -35.04
C VAL A 157 92.30 -28.52 -35.20
N GLN A 158 92.31 -27.20 -35.02
CA GLN A 158 91.21 -26.32 -35.39
C GLN A 158 91.40 -25.94 -36.87
N GLU A 159 90.33 -25.80 -37.62
CA GLU A 159 90.36 -25.59 -39.07
C GLU A 159 91.21 -24.37 -39.49
N GLY A 160 90.98 -23.23 -38.84
CA GLY A 160 91.72 -21.97 -38.96
C GLY A 160 93.14 -21.98 -38.41
N VAL A 161 93.69 -23.17 -38.09
CA VAL A 161 95.13 -23.37 -37.85
C VAL A 161 95.74 -23.96 -39.12
N PRO A 162 96.65 -23.25 -39.83
CA PRO A 162 97.02 -23.55 -41.22
C PRO A 162 97.73 -24.90 -41.46
N SER A 163 98.12 -25.63 -40.40
CA SER A 163 98.62 -27.00 -40.53
C SER A 163 98.65 -27.75 -39.19
N VAL A 164 98.42 -29.07 -39.21
CA VAL A 164 98.69 -29.96 -38.07
C VAL A 164 100.13 -30.51 -38.10
N GLU A 165 100.77 -30.62 -36.92
CA GLU A 165 102.07 -31.28 -36.74
C GLU A 165 101.93 -32.77 -36.39
N VAL A 166 102.35 -33.67 -37.28
CA VAL A 166 102.35 -35.12 -37.08
C VAL A 166 103.76 -35.61 -36.77
N ARG A 167 103.92 -36.34 -35.65
CA ARG A 167 105.25 -36.76 -35.14
C ARG A 167 105.52 -38.26 -35.35
N LEU A 168 106.74 -38.60 -35.73
CA LEU A 168 107.23 -39.97 -35.98
C LEU A 168 108.40 -40.32 -35.05
N LEU A 169 108.54 -41.60 -34.72
CA LEU A 169 109.56 -42.20 -33.86
C LEU A 169 110.31 -43.31 -34.62
N ARG A 170 111.62 -43.41 -34.44
CA ARG A 170 112.49 -44.44 -35.04
C ARG A 170 113.34 -45.14 -33.96
N THR A 171 113.40 -46.47 -34.01
CA THR A 171 114.08 -47.35 -33.04
C THR A 171 114.90 -48.45 -33.73
N GLY A 172 115.60 -49.29 -32.96
CA GLY A 172 116.51 -50.32 -33.49
C GLY A 172 117.85 -49.73 -33.96
N ASN A 173 118.41 -50.25 -35.06
CA ASN A 173 119.66 -49.72 -35.60
C ASN A 173 119.47 -48.29 -36.18
N LEU A 174 120.12 -47.29 -35.58
CA LEU A 174 120.04 -45.88 -36.01
C LEU A 174 121.31 -45.38 -36.72
N SER A 175 122.28 -46.23 -37.06
CA SER A 175 123.58 -45.78 -37.59
C SER A 175 123.51 -45.16 -38.99
N GLU A 176 122.46 -45.49 -39.76
CA GLU A 176 122.28 -45.06 -41.16
C GLU A 176 121.11 -44.09 -41.34
N THR A 177 121.19 -43.28 -42.40
CA THR A 177 120.07 -42.48 -42.91
C THR A 177 118.94 -43.42 -43.37
N ALA A 178 117.70 -43.09 -43.03
CA ALA A 178 116.53 -43.83 -43.50
C ALA A 178 115.38 -42.88 -43.79
N SER A 179 114.49 -43.25 -44.71
CA SER A 179 113.29 -42.45 -45.01
C SER A 179 112.04 -43.30 -45.06
N VAL A 180 110.90 -42.64 -44.84
CA VAL A 180 109.55 -43.19 -44.93
C VAL A 180 108.62 -42.11 -45.47
N THR A 181 107.57 -42.51 -46.19
CA THR A 181 106.56 -41.58 -46.71
C THR A 181 105.34 -41.58 -45.79
N VAL A 182 104.91 -40.41 -45.34
CA VAL A 182 103.61 -40.19 -44.70
C VAL A 182 102.60 -39.89 -45.81
N LEU A 183 101.64 -40.80 -45.99
CA LEU A 183 100.56 -40.68 -46.96
C LEU A 183 99.24 -40.41 -46.23
N PRO A 184 98.65 -39.21 -46.37
CA PRO A 184 97.28 -38.96 -45.98
C PRO A 184 96.29 -39.74 -46.85
N THR A 185 95.16 -40.09 -46.25
CA THR A 185 94.01 -40.72 -46.89
C THR A 185 92.75 -40.15 -46.26
N ASP A 186 91.83 -39.70 -47.10
CA ASP A 186 90.55 -39.06 -46.71
C ASP A 186 89.74 -39.91 -45.73
N GLY A 187 88.94 -39.22 -44.90
CA GLY A 187 88.00 -39.82 -43.98
C GLY A 187 86.62 -39.21 -44.19
N THR A 188 86.17 -38.40 -43.22
CA THR A 188 85.09 -37.43 -43.46
C THR A 188 85.63 -36.11 -43.98
N ALA A 189 86.85 -35.73 -43.60
CA ALA A 189 87.62 -34.67 -44.24
C ALA A 189 88.24 -35.17 -45.53
N ILE A 190 88.16 -34.38 -46.59
CA ILE A 190 88.48 -34.67 -47.98
C ILE A 190 89.67 -33.82 -48.46
N ALA A 191 90.62 -34.45 -49.16
CA ALA A 191 91.78 -33.75 -49.69
C ALA A 191 91.39 -32.72 -50.77
N GLY A 192 91.64 -31.45 -50.47
CA GLY A 192 91.34 -30.30 -51.34
C GLY A 192 90.09 -29.51 -50.92
N GLU A 193 89.30 -30.02 -49.97
CA GLU A 193 88.21 -29.29 -49.31
C GLU A 193 88.71 -28.85 -47.93
N ASP A 194 89.00 -29.78 -47.01
CA ASP A 194 89.32 -29.45 -45.60
C ASP A 194 90.82 -29.58 -45.26
N TYR A 195 91.60 -30.28 -46.10
CA TYR A 195 93.05 -30.37 -45.92
C TYR A 195 93.79 -30.56 -47.25
N ILE A 196 95.05 -30.12 -47.32
CA ILE A 196 95.88 -30.39 -48.51
C ILE A 196 96.39 -31.83 -48.41
N GLY A 197 96.06 -32.66 -49.40
CA GLY A 197 96.49 -34.07 -49.48
C GLY A 197 97.93 -34.29 -49.96
N GLY A 198 98.20 -35.54 -50.38
CA GLY A 198 99.44 -35.95 -51.06
C GLY A 198 100.57 -36.46 -50.14
N PRO A 199 101.48 -37.30 -50.67
CA PRO A 199 102.55 -37.93 -49.89
C PRO A 199 103.65 -36.95 -49.45
N ARG A 200 104.17 -37.14 -48.23
CA ARG A 200 105.34 -36.41 -47.69
C ARG A 200 106.45 -37.37 -47.33
N VAL A 201 107.63 -37.20 -47.93
CA VAL A 201 108.82 -37.98 -47.57
C VAL A 201 109.48 -37.40 -46.33
N VAL A 202 109.59 -38.23 -45.28
CA VAL A 202 110.26 -37.91 -44.01
C VAL A 202 111.59 -38.65 -43.99
N THR A 203 112.69 -37.91 -43.87
CA THR A 203 114.05 -38.47 -43.83
C THR A 203 114.66 -38.29 -42.44
N PHE A 204 115.09 -39.40 -41.83
CA PHE A 204 115.83 -39.45 -40.58
C PHE A 204 117.34 -39.48 -40.91
N ALA A 205 118.08 -38.48 -40.45
CA ALA A 205 119.53 -38.50 -40.47
C ALA A 205 120.10 -39.62 -39.58
N PRO A 206 121.38 -40.00 -39.72
CA PRO A 206 122.05 -40.93 -38.80
C PRO A 206 121.88 -40.49 -37.34
N ARG A 207 121.51 -41.44 -36.48
CA ARG A 207 121.19 -41.26 -35.05
C ARG A 207 119.93 -40.44 -34.73
N GLN A 208 119.18 -39.96 -35.73
CA GLN A 208 117.91 -39.26 -35.51
C GLN A 208 116.80 -40.27 -35.19
N SER A 209 116.23 -40.17 -33.99
CA SER A 209 115.14 -41.04 -33.50
C SER A 209 113.75 -40.44 -33.61
N GLN A 210 113.61 -39.16 -34.01
CA GLN A 210 112.30 -38.49 -34.15
C GLN A 210 112.29 -37.51 -35.34
N ALA A 211 111.11 -37.35 -35.95
CA ALA A 211 110.86 -36.36 -37.00
C ALA A 211 109.42 -35.83 -36.91
N VAL A 212 109.17 -34.65 -37.49
CA VAL A 212 107.85 -34.02 -37.57
C VAL A 212 107.54 -33.74 -39.05
N VAL A 213 106.30 -33.97 -39.46
CA VAL A 213 105.76 -33.55 -40.76
C VAL A 213 104.53 -32.68 -40.53
N THR A 214 104.40 -31.59 -41.28
CA THR A 214 103.20 -30.75 -41.27
C THR A 214 102.23 -31.17 -42.37
N ILE A 215 100.94 -31.08 -42.08
CA ILE A 215 99.86 -31.31 -43.04
C ILE A 215 99.02 -30.03 -43.07
N PRO A 216 99.00 -29.28 -44.18
CA PRO A 216 98.19 -28.07 -44.25
C PRO A 216 96.71 -28.40 -44.14
N ILE A 217 96.02 -27.61 -43.33
CA ILE A 217 94.56 -27.59 -43.20
C ILE A 217 94.05 -26.42 -44.05
N ILE A 218 92.86 -26.58 -44.61
CA ILE A 218 92.18 -25.54 -45.39
C ILE A 218 91.11 -24.95 -44.46
N ASP A 219 90.98 -23.63 -44.47
CA ASP A 219 90.07 -22.84 -43.62
C ASP A 219 89.09 -22.12 -44.55
N ASP A 220 87.79 -22.34 -44.38
CA ASP A 220 86.76 -21.64 -45.15
C ASP A 220 85.87 -20.70 -44.31
N ASN A 221 84.56 -20.62 -44.55
CA ASN A 221 83.58 -19.77 -43.83
C ASN A 221 82.23 -20.52 -43.63
N LEU A 222 82.21 -21.85 -43.77
CA LEU A 222 81.04 -22.73 -43.71
C LEU A 222 81.01 -23.49 -42.38
N VAL A 223 79.90 -23.35 -41.65
CA VAL A 223 79.69 -24.12 -40.41
C VAL A 223 79.60 -25.62 -40.73
N GLN A 224 80.63 -26.36 -40.33
CA GLN A 224 80.85 -27.79 -40.61
C GLN A 224 80.83 -28.66 -39.34
N PRO A 225 80.56 -29.96 -39.45
CA PRO A 225 80.73 -30.88 -38.32
C PRO A 225 82.21 -31.09 -37.99
N THR A 226 82.51 -31.70 -36.84
CA THR A 226 83.86 -32.21 -36.57
C THR A 226 84.22 -33.34 -37.54
N GLU A 227 85.37 -33.23 -38.19
CA GLU A 227 85.79 -34.13 -39.26
C GLU A 227 87.12 -34.83 -38.99
N THR A 228 87.44 -35.87 -39.77
CA THR A 228 88.66 -36.66 -39.62
C THR A 228 89.24 -37.14 -40.96
N PHE A 229 90.55 -37.26 -41.04
CA PHE A 229 91.25 -38.02 -42.09
C PHE A 229 92.35 -38.90 -41.46
N SER A 230 92.92 -39.85 -42.20
CA SER A 230 93.98 -40.75 -41.68
C SER A 230 95.32 -40.52 -42.35
N VAL A 231 96.40 -40.92 -41.69
CA VAL A 231 97.78 -40.88 -42.22
C VAL A 231 98.44 -42.23 -42.03
N SER A 232 99.11 -42.73 -43.07
CA SER A 232 99.79 -44.04 -43.08
C SER A 232 101.26 -43.90 -43.43
N LEU A 233 102.10 -44.74 -42.84
CA LEU A 233 103.51 -44.88 -43.21
C LEU A 233 103.68 -45.89 -44.34
N VAL A 234 104.27 -45.47 -45.44
CA VAL A 234 104.52 -46.28 -46.65
C VAL A 234 105.92 -46.01 -47.21
N ASN A 235 106.40 -46.84 -48.13
CA ASN A 235 107.67 -46.64 -48.86
C ASN A 235 108.87 -46.35 -47.94
N ALA A 236 109.08 -47.21 -46.94
CA ALA A 236 110.28 -47.17 -46.11
C ALA A 236 111.51 -47.69 -46.90
N THR A 237 112.70 -47.13 -46.62
CA THR A 237 113.98 -47.63 -47.17
C THR A 237 114.26 -49.08 -46.74
N GLU A 238 115.02 -49.83 -47.54
CA GLU A 238 115.29 -51.28 -47.36
C GLU A 238 115.72 -51.68 -45.93
N ASN A 239 116.51 -50.84 -45.26
CA ASN A 239 117.00 -51.07 -43.89
C ASN A 239 116.02 -50.59 -42.77
N LEU A 240 114.80 -50.18 -43.11
CA LEU A 240 113.80 -49.62 -42.19
C LEU A 240 112.45 -50.33 -42.29
N ARG A 241 112.06 -51.03 -41.22
CA ARG A 241 110.76 -51.69 -41.07
C ARG A 241 109.71 -50.73 -40.50
N LEU A 242 108.43 -50.95 -40.82
CA LEU A 242 107.32 -50.25 -40.17
C LEU A 242 106.97 -50.89 -38.82
N GLY A 243 106.78 -50.07 -37.79
CA GLY A 243 106.39 -50.47 -36.44
C GLY A 243 104.88 -50.70 -36.29
N GLY A 244 104.44 -50.91 -35.05
CA GLY A 244 103.04 -51.24 -34.74
C GLY A 244 102.08 -50.08 -35.00
N ARG A 245 102.54 -48.83 -34.83
CA ARG A 245 101.74 -47.62 -35.08
C ARG A 245 102.05 -47.04 -36.46
N SER A 246 101.78 -47.82 -37.51
CA SER A 246 101.99 -47.43 -38.91
C SER A 246 100.84 -46.61 -39.52
N GLN A 247 99.72 -46.44 -38.80
CA GLN A 247 98.61 -45.54 -39.14
C GLN A 247 98.24 -44.65 -37.94
N SER A 248 97.75 -43.45 -38.19
CA SER A 248 97.22 -42.50 -37.20
C SER A 248 96.06 -41.70 -37.78
N THR A 249 95.20 -41.12 -36.93
CA THR A 249 94.07 -40.27 -37.35
C THR A 249 94.40 -38.80 -37.10
N ILE A 250 93.83 -37.90 -37.90
CA ILE A 250 93.79 -36.45 -37.70
C ILE A 250 92.33 -36.04 -37.54
N THR A 251 92.03 -35.17 -36.57
CA THR A 251 90.70 -34.61 -36.31
C THR A 251 90.71 -33.09 -36.54
N ILE A 252 89.80 -32.58 -37.36
CA ILE A 252 89.61 -31.15 -37.66
C ILE A 252 88.35 -30.65 -36.92
N LEU A 253 88.43 -29.47 -36.31
CA LEU A 253 87.35 -28.80 -35.59
C LEU A 253 87.02 -27.47 -36.27
N ASP A 254 85.78 -27.32 -36.72
CA ASP A 254 85.20 -26.09 -37.31
C ASP A 254 85.29 -24.87 -36.35
N ASN A 255 85.52 -23.69 -36.93
CA ASN A 255 85.57 -22.39 -36.24
C ASN A 255 84.52 -21.36 -36.69
N ASP A 256 83.61 -21.72 -37.57
CA ASP A 256 82.74 -20.76 -38.22
C ASP A 256 81.41 -20.53 -37.50
N VAL A 257 80.75 -19.44 -37.90
CA VAL A 257 79.48 -18.99 -37.33
C VAL A 257 78.58 -18.50 -38.44
N SER A 258 77.29 -18.85 -38.40
CA SER A 258 76.31 -18.35 -39.37
C SER A 258 75.05 -17.80 -38.68
N LEU A 259 74.52 -16.69 -39.21
CA LEU A 259 73.31 -16.02 -38.73
C LEU A 259 72.16 -16.14 -39.73
N SER A 260 70.98 -16.55 -39.26
CA SER A 260 69.77 -16.76 -40.09
C SER A 260 68.50 -16.31 -39.36
N PHE A 261 67.43 -15.98 -40.08
CA PHE A 261 66.11 -15.80 -39.45
C PHE A 261 65.60 -17.15 -38.91
N GLY A 262 64.93 -17.13 -37.75
CA GLY A 262 64.34 -18.32 -37.14
C GLY A 262 63.07 -18.80 -37.85
N GLU A 263 62.35 -17.89 -38.50
CA GLU A 263 61.18 -18.15 -39.34
C GLU A 263 61.29 -17.28 -40.60
N GLN A 264 60.80 -17.76 -41.74
CA GLN A 264 60.93 -17.07 -43.04
C GLN A 264 59.64 -16.37 -43.50
N THR A 265 58.53 -16.58 -42.80
CA THR A 265 57.21 -16.00 -43.10
C THR A 265 56.52 -15.60 -41.81
N PHE A 266 56.10 -14.33 -41.71
CA PHE A 266 55.33 -13.80 -40.58
C PHE A 266 54.05 -13.14 -41.08
N THR A 267 52.97 -13.22 -40.30
CA THR A 267 51.74 -12.45 -40.55
C THR A 267 51.60 -11.43 -39.44
N LEU A 268 51.40 -10.17 -39.80
CA LEU A 268 51.19 -9.07 -38.86
C LEU A 268 49.76 -8.56 -39.02
N ASN A 269 48.99 -8.65 -37.94
CA ASN A 269 47.62 -8.18 -37.83
C ASN A 269 47.61 -6.86 -37.07
N ASP A 270 47.08 -5.79 -37.67
CA ASP A 270 46.92 -4.47 -37.02
C ASP A 270 45.75 -4.49 -36.02
N GLN A 271 45.84 -5.32 -34.99
CA GLN A 271 44.92 -5.34 -33.84
C GLN A 271 45.40 -4.38 -32.74
N GLY A 272 46.07 -3.29 -33.12
CA GLY A 272 46.61 -2.28 -32.19
C GLY A 272 47.94 -2.64 -31.52
N GLU A 273 48.63 -3.70 -31.94
CA GLU A 273 49.99 -4.00 -31.47
C GLU A 273 51.02 -3.15 -32.21
N ALA A 274 51.55 -2.11 -31.56
CA ALA A 274 52.51 -1.17 -32.16
C ALA A 274 53.90 -1.77 -32.50
N VAL A 275 54.14 -3.06 -32.22
CA VAL A 275 55.46 -3.69 -32.30
C VAL A 275 55.38 -5.17 -32.71
N ALA A 276 56.00 -5.53 -33.83
CA ALA A 276 56.22 -6.92 -34.24
C ALA A 276 57.53 -7.48 -33.64
N THR A 277 57.62 -8.80 -33.42
CA THR A 277 58.86 -9.47 -32.97
C THR A 277 59.40 -10.46 -33.99
N ILE A 278 60.72 -10.43 -34.22
CA ILE A 278 61.44 -11.32 -35.14
C ILE A 278 62.58 -11.99 -34.39
N THR A 279 62.72 -13.31 -34.54
CA THR A 279 63.85 -14.08 -34.01
C THR A 279 64.92 -14.28 -35.07
N VAL A 280 66.17 -13.99 -34.71
CA VAL A 280 67.38 -14.39 -35.46
C VAL A 280 68.08 -15.49 -34.67
N LEU A 281 68.62 -16.48 -35.37
CA LEU A 281 69.35 -17.62 -34.84
C LEU A 281 70.83 -17.56 -35.23
N ARG A 282 71.67 -18.10 -34.35
CA ARG A 282 73.10 -18.31 -34.55
C ARG A 282 73.40 -19.81 -34.58
N GLN A 283 74.18 -20.23 -35.56
CA GLN A 283 74.69 -21.60 -35.74
C GLN A 283 76.22 -21.56 -35.82
N GLY A 284 76.89 -22.69 -35.57
CA GLY A 284 78.35 -22.78 -35.47
C GLY A 284 78.87 -22.43 -34.08
N ILE A 285 80.13 -22.00 -33.98
CA ILE A 285 80.76 -21.76 -32.67
C ILE A 285 80.07 -20.63 -31.89
N ILE A 286 79.98 -20.80 -30.57
CA ILE A 286 79.23 -19.89 -29.69
C ILE A 286 80.09 -18.97 -28.82
N GLU A 287 81.43 -19.08 -28.89
CA GLU A 287 82.34 -18.43 -27.94
C GLU A 287 82.66 -16.95 -28.27
N SER A 288 82.45 -16.53 -29.52
CA SER A 288 82.66 -15.15 -30.00
C SER A 288 81.42 -14.27 -29.87
N THR A 289 81.60 -12.95 -29.83
CA THR A 289 80.51 -11.98 -30.08
C THR A 289 80.32 -11.82 -31.59
N VAL A 290 79.10 -12.01 -32.09
CA VAL A 290 78.76 -11.85 -33.51
C VAL A 290 77.49 -11.03 -33.69
N GLY A 291 77.24 -10.50 -34.88
CA GLY A 291 76.01 -9.75 -35.15
C GLY A 291 75.75 -9.53 -36.63
N ALA A 292 74.57 -9.03 -36.96
CA ALA A 292 74.14 -8.65 -38.31
C ALA A 292 73.18 -7.45 -38.23
N THR A 293 72.69 -7.00 -39.38
CA THR A 293 71.69 -5.93 -39.47
C THR A 293 70.51 -6.34 -40.33
N ILE A 294 69.30 -6.27 -39.78
CA ILE A 294 68.05 -6.48 -40.51
C ILE A 294 67.74 -5.24 -41.34
N THR A 295 67.49 -5.42 -42.63
CA THR A 295 67.12 -4.36 -43.57
C THR A 295 65.98 -4.81 -44.49
N LEU A 296 65.31 -3.88 -45.19
CA LEU A 296 64.43 -4.22 -46.31
C LEU A 296 65.24 -4.77 -47.50
N ALA A 297 64.63 -5.69 -48.26
CA ALA A 297 65.21 -6.24 -49.48
C ALA A 297 65.30 -5.16 -50.59
N PRO A 298 66.39 -5.11 -51.37
CA PRO A 298 66.75 -3.95 -52.21
C PRO A 298 65.89 -3.73 -53.47
N ASN A 299 64.81 -4.49 -53.70
CA ASN A 299 63.99 -4.46 -54.93
C ASN A 299 62.48 -4.39 -54.66
N LEU A 300 62.06 -3.69 -53.60
CA LEU A 300 60.63 -3.46 -53.35
C LEU A 300 60.05 -2.35 -54.26
N PRO A 301 58.73 -2.38 -54.58
CA PRO A 301 58.00 -1.16 -54.91
C PRO A 301 58.22 -0.13 -53.80
N THR A 302 58.17 1.17 -54.11
CA THR A 302 58.38 2.26 -53.13
C THR A 302 57.72 1.92 -51.78
N PRO A 303 58.50 1.81 -50.68
CA PRO A 303 57.94 1.44 -49.39
C PRO A 303 56.75 2.35 -49.05
N PRO A 304 55.63 1.78 -48.56
CA PRO A 304 54.49 2.59 -48.14
C PRO A 304 54.91 3.57 -47.03
N ALA A 305 54.24 4.72 -46.97
CA ALA A 305 54.68 5.86 -46.14
C ALA A 305 54.56 5.60 -44.63
N ASP A 306 53.79 4.59 -44.25
CA ASP A 306 53.61 4.02 -42.92
C ASP A 306 54.86 3.29 -42.37
N LEU A 307 55.77 2.84 -43.23
CA LEU A 307 56.84 1.93 -42.85
C LEU A 307 58.20 2.61 -42.70
N ASN A 308 58.39 3.30 -41.58
CA ASN A 308 59.71 3.77 -41.16
C ASN A 308 60.54 2.62 -40.53
N LEU A 309 61.11 1.76 -41.39
CA LEU A 309 62.06 0.72 -40.98
C LEU A 309 63.51 1.25 -40.99
N PRO A 310 64.11 1.56 -39.82
CA PRO A 310 65.55 1.76 -39.73
C PRO A 310 66.31 0.44 -39.99
N GLN A 311 67.59 0.54 -40.30
CA GLN A 311 68.48 -0.62 -40.28
C GLN A 311 68.62 -1.11 -38.82
N ILE A 312 68.14 -2.32 -38.50
CA ILE A 312 68.05 -2.80 -37.10
C ILE A 312 69.20 -3.77 -36.78
N PRO A 313 70.15 -3.41 -35.90
CA PRO A 313 71.24 -4.31 -35.54
C PRO A 313 70.78 -5.43 -34.60
N VAL A 314 71.32 -6.63 -34.79
CA VAL A 314 71.16 -7.81 -33.94
C VAL A 314 72.55 -8.31 -33.51
N ASN A 315 72.78 -8.48 -32.22
CA ASN A 315 74.10 -8.68 -31.61
C ASN A 315 74.10 -9.80 -30.56
N PHE A 316 74.65 -10.95 -30.92
CA PHE A 316 74.79 -12.14 -30.08
C PHE A 316 76.06 -12.04 -29.22
N ALA A 317 75.89 -12.01 -27.91
CA ALA A 317 76.98 -12.22 -26.96
C ALA A 317 77.45 -13.70 -26.99
N PRO A 318 78.64 -14.01 -26.43
CA PRO A 318 79.09 -15.39 -26.26
C PRO A 318 78.05 -16.25 -25.52
N GLY A 319 77.82 -17.46 -26.01
CA GLY A 319 76.82 -18.40 -25.50
C GLY A 319 75.37 -18.14 -25.97
N VAL A 320 75.07 -17.02 -26.64
CA VAL A 320 73.72 -16.72 -27.13
C VAL A 320 73.51 -17.35 -28.51
N THR A 321 72.49 -18.19 -28.65
CA THR A 321 72.13 -18.90 -29.89
C THR A 321 70.88 -18.37 -30.59
N ALA A 322 70.06 -17.58 -29.91
CA ALA A 322 68.86 -16.94 -30.46
C ALA A 322 68.70 -15.53 -29.88
N GLN A 323 68.24 -14.57 -30.69
CA GLN A 323 67.96 -13.22 -30.24
C GLN A 323 66.71 -12.67 -30.93
N THR A 324 65.84 -12.02 -30.15
CA THR A 324 64.64 -11.35 -30.64
C THR A 324 64.88 -9.87 -30.87
N VAL A 325 64.28 -9.35 -31.93
CA VAL A 325 64.35 -7.95 -32.37
C VAL A 325 62.93 -7.45 -32.59
N THR A 326 62.67 -6.19 -32.21
CA THR A 326 61.36 -5.55 -32.35
C THR A 326 61.32 -4.60 -33.56
N ILE A 327 60.24 -4.65 -34.32
CA ILE A 327 59.93 -3.73 -35.42
C ILE A 327 58.74 -2.86 -35.01
N PRO A 328 58.86 -1.52 -34.95
CA PRO A 328 57.72 -0.63 -34.75
C PRO A 328 56.85 -0.54 -36.01
N ILE A 329 55.53 -0.47 -35.83
CA ILE A 329 54.55 -0.25 -36.90
C ILE A 329 53.91 1.13 -36.68
N VAL A 330 53.78 1.94 -37.73
CA VAL A 330 53.07 3.23 -37.67
C VAL A 330 51.68 3.06 -38.29
N ASN A 331 50.63 3.30 -37.50
CA ASN A 331 49.25 3.19 -37.94
C ASN A 331 48.78 4.53 -38.54
N GLU A 332 48.66 4.61 -39.87
CA GLU A 332 48.07 5.76 -40.57
C GLU A 332 47.01 5.33 -41.60
N LEU A 333 45.89 6.07 -41.65
CA LEU A 333 44.70 5.72 -42.42
C LEU A 333 44.86 5.93 -43.95
N ILE A 334 45.17 4.88 -44.72
CA ILE A 334 44.93 4.88 -46.17
C ILE A 334 44.43 3.51 -46.71
N GLU A 335 44.19 3.46 -48.03
CA GLU A 335 43.28 2.54 -48.73
C GLU A 335 43.69 1.05 -48.74
N ALA A 336 42.70 0.16 -48.72
CA ALA A 336 42.87 -1.26 -48.47
C ALA A 336 43.73 -2.01 -49.52
N GLY A 337 44.78 -2.69 -49.07
CA GLY A 337 45.55 -3.65 -49.87
C GLY A 337 46.43 -4.54 -49.01
N VAL A 338 46.37 -5.86 -49.21
CA VAL A 338 47.30 -6.80 -48.57
C VAL A 338 48.69 -6.61 -49.19
N GLN A 339 49.66 -6.19 -48.39
CA GLN A 339 51.03 -5.97 -48.85
C GLN A 339 51.99 -6.98 -48.20
N THR A 340 52.76 -7.68 -49.03
CA THR A 340 53.84 -8.56 -48.60
C THR A 340 55.19 -7.88 -48.86
N LEU A 341 55.98 -7.71 -47.81
CA LEU A 341 57.30 -7.11 -47.85
C LEU A 341 58.37 -8.13 -47.47
N SER A 342 59.62 -7.87 -47.86
CA SER A 342 60.75 -8.77 -47.61
C SER A 342 61.87 -8.07 -46.84
N LEU A 343 62.35 -8.73 -45.80
CA LEU A 343 63.48 -8.40 -44.96
C LEU A 343 64.71 -9.23 -45.36
N THR A 344 65.91 -8.75 -45.04
CA THR A 344 67.18 -9.41 -45.32
C THR A 344 68.17 -9.16 -44.18
N LEU A 345 68.90 -10.20 -43.77
CA LEU A 345 70.08 -10.06 -42.91
C LEU A 345 71.27 -9.60 -43.76
N THR A 346 71.89 -8.49 -43.35
CA THR A 346 73.02 -7.87 -44.02
C THR A 346 74.14 -7.55 -43.03
N THR A 347 75.31 -7.16 -43.55
CA THR A 347 76.46 -6.68 -42.76
C THR A 347 76.78 -7.56 -41.54
N PRO A 348 77.14 -8.84 -41.71
CA PRO A 348 77.54 -9.65 -40.58
C PRO A 348 78.86 -9.12 -39.98
N THR A 349 79.05 -9.37 -38.69
CA THR A 349 80.16 -8.87 -37.87
C THR A 349 80.64 -9.93 -36.89
N GLY A 350 81.89 -9.79 -36.42
CA GLY A 350 82.48 -10.72 -35.45
C GLY A 350 82.95 -12.06 -36.03
N GLY A 351 83.09 -12.16 -37.35
CA GLY A 351 83.48 -13.39 -38.05
C GLY A 351 82.30 -14.27 -38.48
N ALA A 352 81.06 -13.89 -38.20
CA ALA A 352 79.91 -14.63 -38.73
C ALA A 352 79.71 -14.42 -40.23
N THR A 353 79.13 -15.42 -40.88
CA THR A 353 78.47 -15.33 -42.18
C THR A 353 76.96 -15.14 -42.03
N VAL A 354 76.31 -14.80 -43.13
CA VAL A 354 74.84 -14.79 -43.26
C VAL A 354 74.44 -16.09 -43.92
N GLY A 355 73.57 -16.87 -43.25
CA GLY A 355 73.19 -18.22 -43.67
C GLY A 355 72.19 -18.26 -44.83
N THR A 356 71.63 -19.45 -45.09
CA THR A 356 70.71 -19.67 -46.22
C THR A 356 69.32 -19.06 -45.98
N SER A 357 68.81 -19.09 -44.75
CA SER A 357 67.55 -18.43 -44.35
C SER A 357 67.78 -16.94 -44.03
N ASN A 358 68.40 -16.21 -44.94
CA ASN A 358 68.78 -14.81 -44.76
C ASN A 358 67.73 -13.79 -45.21
N THR A 359 66.67 -14.24 -45.88
CA THR A 359 65.49 -13.44 -46.18
C THR A 359 64.30 -13.95 -45.40
N ALA A 360 63.48 -13.03 -44.91
CA ALA A 360 62.16 -13.33 -44.37
C ALA A 360 61.12 -12.44 -45.05
N SER A 361 59.89 -12.90 -45.17
CA SER A 361 58.77 -12.10 -45.65
C SER A 361 57.76 -11.86 -44.54
N PHE A 362 57.12 -10.69 -44.56
CA PHE A 362 55.96 -10.43 -43.71
C PHE A 362 54.80 -9.92 -44.54
N THR A 363 53.59 -10.31 -44.17
CA THR A 363 52.36 -9.81 -44.77
C THR A 363 51.61 -8.98 -43.75
N LEU A 364 51.31 -7.73 -44.12
CA LEU A 364 50.41 -6.86 -43.38
C LEU A 364 48.98 -7.21 -43.80
N SER A 365 48.15 -7.63 -42.84
CA SER A 365 46.72 -7.83 -43.03
C SER A 365 45.94 -6.73 -42.33
N GLU A 366 45.56 -5.72 -43.09
CA GLU A 366 44.63 -4.67 -42.66
C GLU A 366 43.25 -5.25 -42.33
N ASN A 367 42.58 -4.66 -41.33
CA ASN A 367 41.19 -4.96 -41.04
C ASN A 367 40.31 -4.37 -42.16
N PRO A 368 39.32 -5.10 -42.74
CA PRO A 368 38.34 -4.47 -43.62
C PRO A 368 37.68 -3.28 -42.92
N LEU A 369 37.70 -2.11 -43.57
CA LEU A 369 37.06 -0.89 -43.09
C LEU A 369 35.56 -1.15 -42.89
N THR A 370 35.16 -1.40 -41.64
CA THR A 370 33.77 -1.31 -41.24
C THR A 370 33.37 0.17 -41.34
N PRO A 371 32.44 0.54 -42.26
CA PRO A 371 32.08 1.93 -42.44
C PRO A 371 31.56 2.49 -41.12
N VAL A 372 31.97 3.71 -40.77
CA VAL A 372 31.47 4.35 -39.55
C VAL A 372 30.01 4.72 -39.80
N THR A 373 29.08 4.04 -39.13
CA THR A 373 27.65 4.33 -39.24
C THR A 373 27.13 4.95 -37.95
N VAL A 374 26.28 5.96 -38.06
CA VAL A 374 25.54 6.56 -36.93
C VAL A 374 24.05 6.41 -37.16
N GLN A 375 23.32 5.94 -36.16
CA GLN A 375 21.88 5.63 -36.23
C GLN A 375 21.24 5.69 -34.84
N PHE A 376 19.92 5.78 -34.74
CA PHE A 376 19.24 5.55 -33.46
C PHE A 376 19.39 4.08 -33.02
N SER A 377 19.33 3.84 -31.71
CA SER A 377 19.26 2.49 -31.13
C SER A 377 17.91 1.83 -31.38
N GLU A 378 16.83 2.61 -31.33
CA GLU A 378 15.44 2.20 -31.46
C GLU A 378 14.73 3.09 -32.50
N THR A 379 13.52 2.70 -32.93
CA THR A 379 12.66 3.52 -33.80
C THR A 379 11.68 4.40 -33.05
N GLU A 380 11.46 4.13 -31.76
CA GLU A 380 10.47 4.80 -30.91
C GLU A 380 11.13 5.10 -29.55
N PHE A 381 10.89 6.30 -29.04
CA PHE A 381 11.33 6.79 -27.74
C PHE A 381 10.16 7.49 -27.04
N GLN A 382 10.23 7.63 -25.72
CA GLN A 382 9.21 8.33 -24.95
C GLN A 382 9.82 9.06 -23.75
N GLY A 383 9.26 10.21 -23.42
CA GLY A 383 9.60 11.00 -22.23
C GLY A 383 8.36 11.62 -21.62
N LEU A 384 8.47 12.01 -20.35
CA LEU A 384 7.49 12.88 -19.72
C LEU A 384 7.67 14.32 -20.21
N GLU A 385 6.60 15.09 -20.14
CA GLU A 385 6.57 16.50 -20.51
C GLU A 385 7.58 17.37 -19.71
N ASP A 386 7.98 16.94 -18.51
CA ASP A 386 9.05 17.55 -17.69
C ASP A 386 10.49 17.37 -18.24
N SER A 387 10.64 16.87 -19.47
CA SER A 387 11.88 16.47 -20.12
C SER A 387 12.60 15.25 -19.50
N THR A 388 11.98 14.53 -18.55
CA THR A 388 12.52 13.25 -18.03
C THR A 388 12.27 12.13 -19.05
N PRO A 389 13.33 11.53 -19.64
CA PRO A 389 13.15 10.43 -20.57
C PRO A 389 12.72 9.16 -19.85
N LEU A 390 11.58 8.59 -20.26
CA LEU A 390 11.15 7.24 -19.87
C LEU A 390 12.01 6.19 -20.58
N VAL A 391 12.39 6.47 -21.83
CA VAL A 391 13.42 5.76 -22.59
C VAL A 391 14.47 6.77 -23.07
N PRO A 392 15.76 6.64 -22.70
CA PRO A 392 16.79 7.60 -23.11
C PRO A 392 17.03 7.56 -24.62
N VAL A 393 16.82 8.70 -25.30
CA VAL A 393 17.07 8.83 -26.75
C VAL A 393 18.55 8.56 -27.02
N THR A 394 18.84 7.38 -27.55
CA THR A 394 20.22 6.88 -27.65
C THR A 394 20.59 6.76 -29.12
N VAL A 395 21.60 7.54 -29.52
CA VAL A 395 22.23 7.46 -30.83
C VAL A 395 23.45 6.55 -30.69
N THR A 396 23.60 5.61 -31.61
CA THR A 396 24.69 4.64 -31.63
C THR A 396 25.62 4.91 -32.80
N ARG A 397 26.91 4.66 -32.58
CA ARG A 397 27.98 4.71 -33.57
C ARG A 397 28.64 3.33 -33.64
N THR A 398 28.70 2.76 -34.83
CA THR A 398 29.43 1.51 -35.10
C THR A 398 30.55 1.71 -36.12
N GLY A 399 31.39 0.69 -36.31
CA GLY A 399 32.58 0.77 -37.14
C GLY A 399 33.76 1.42 -36.42
N PHE A 400 34.59 2.16 -37.15
CA PHE A 400 35.86 2.68 -36.64
C PHE A 400 35.70 3.86 -35.67
N LEU A 401 36.31 3.76 -34.49
CA LEU A 401 36.12 4.70 -33.37
C LEU A 401 37.23 5.74 -33.18
N ASN A 402 38.35 5.64 -33.91
CA ASN A 402 39.60 6.36 -33.59
C ASN A 402 39.61 7.89 -33.82
N ARG A 403 38.50 8.47 -34.28
CA ARG A 403 38.36 9.90 -34.59
C ARG A 403 36.99 10.41 -34.16
N PRO A 404 36.82 11.71 -33.86
CA PRO A 404 35.50 12.26 -33.57
C PRO A 404 34.60 12.24 -34.81
N VAL A 405 33.30 12.09 -34.58
CA VAL A 405 32.21 12.15 -35.58
C VAL A 405 31.10 13.01 -35.00
N THR A 406 30.41 13.79 -35.83
CA THR A 406 29.17 14.44 -35.43
C THR A 406 28.03 14.06 -36.37
N VAL A 407 26.81 14.09 -35.86
CA VAL A 407 25.56 14.16 -36.65
C VAL A 407 24.71 15.29 -36.08
N THR A 408 23.85 15.88 -36.90
CA THR A 408 22.84 16.82 -36.42
C THR A 408 21.53 16.06 -36.25
N LEU A 409 20.91 16.17 -35.09
CA LEU A 409 19.54 15.74 -34.84
C LEU A 409 18.61 16.93 -35.13
N VAL A 410 17.72 16.75 -36.09
CA VAL A 410 16.62 17.67 -36.38
C VAL A 410 15.34 17.10 -35.76
N LEU A 411 14.54 18.00 -35.18
CA LEU A 411 13.23 17.70 -34.61
C LEU A 411 12.19 18.30 -35.55
N GLU A 412 11.20 17.52 -35.95
CA GLU A 412 10.13 17.93 -36.86
C GLU A 412 8.77 17.68 -36.19
N GLU A 413 7.85 18.63 -36.32
CA GLU A 413 6.48 18.56 -35.77
C GLU A 413 5.70 17.37 -36.35
N GLU A 414 4.97 16.63 -35.52
CA GLU A 414 3.97 15.64 -35.97
C GLU A 414 2.58 15.93 -35.38
N THR A 415 2.37 15.61 -34.10
CA THR A 415 1.19 16.11 -33.36
C THR A 415 1.59 17.21 -32.38
N ALA A 416 2.79 17.09 -31.79
CA ALA A 416 3.44 18.17 -31.06
C ALA A 416 3.98 19.24 -32.01
N THR A 417 4.00 20.47 -31.53
CA THR A 417 4.27 21.71 -32.26
C THR A 417 5.32 22.59 -31.56
N ALA A 418 6.07 23.37 -32.33
CA ALA A 418 7.10 24.25 -31.79
C ALA A 418 6.67 25.73 -31.88
N PRO A 419 6.88 26.56 -30.84
CA PRO A 419 7.61 26.30 -29.59
C PRO A 419 6.67 25.96 -28.41
N GLU A 420 5.49 25.41 -28.67
CA GLU A 420 4.45 25.19 -27.66
C GLU A 420 4.83 23.96 -26.81
N ASP A 421 5.24 22.86 -27.45
CA ASP A 421 5.46 21.57 -26.79
C ASP A 421 6.96 21.17 -26.78
N PHE A 422 7.78 21.72 -27.69
CA PHE A 422 9.24 21.50 -27.73
C PHE A 422 10.02 22.64 -28.42
N ASP A 423 11.33 22.72 -28.17
CA ASP A 423 12.28 23.57 -28.91
C ASP A 423 12.82 22.83 -30.16
N ASP A 424 12.53 23.35 -31.35
CA ASP A 424 12.94 22.77 -32.64
C ASP A 424 14.43 22.99 -32.99
N THR A 425 15.18 23.68 -32.13
CA THR A 425 16.61 23.98 -32.33
C THR A 425 17.44 22.70 -32.59
N PRO A 426 18.08 22.55 -33.76
CA PRO A 426 18.82 21.33 -34.10
C PRO A 426 19.98 21.01 -33.16
N ILE A 427 20.05 19.76 -32.70
CA ILE A 427 20.98 19.30 -31.67
C ILE A 427 22.21 18.65 -32.32
N VAL A 428 23.41 19.19 -32.07
CA VAL A 428 24.66 18.61 -32.60
C VAL A 428 25.15 17.47 -31.70
N VAL A 429 24.92 16.23 -32.12
CA VAL A 429 25.40 15.03 -31.43
C VAL A 429 26.86 14.80 -31.79
N THR A 430 27.75 14.88 -30.80
CA THR A 430 29.19 14.64 -30.98
C THR A 430 29.60 13.31 -30.35
N PHE A 431 30.20 12.42 -31.13
CA PHE A 431 30.90 11.23 -30.66
C PHE A 431 32.41 11.51 -30.62
N PRO A 432 33.03 11.67 -29.44
CA PRO A 432 34.49 11.67 -29.30
C PRO A 432 35.15 10.41 -29.87
N SER A 433 36.48 10.43 -29.97
CA SER A 433 37.26 9.23 -30.31
C SER A 433 37.10 8.17 -29.20
N GLY A 434 36.74 6.95 -29.57
CA GLY A 434 36.47 5.83 -28.67
C GLY A 434 34.98 5.63 -28.31
N GLU A 435 34.12 6.64 -28.48
CA GLU A 435 32.72 6.56 -28.03
C GLU A 435 31.81 5.87 -29.04
N THR A 436 30.95 4.98 -28.54
CA THR A 436 30.01 4.14 -29.32
C THR A 436 28.54 4.53 -29.13
N THR A 437 28.20 5.28 -28.09
CA THR A 437 26.83 5.67 -27.74
C THR A 437 26.79 7.11 -27.25
N GLN A 438 25.74 7.85 -27.60
CA GLN A 438 25.40 9.12 -26.97
C GLN A 438 23.92 9.13 -26.60
N THR A 439 23.62 9.59 -25.39
CA THR A 439 22.26 9.82 -24.92
C THR A 439 21.93 11.30 -25.03
N ILE A 440 20.79 11.60 -25.63
CA ILE A 440 20.31 12.95 -25.92
C ILE A 440 19.07 13.23 -25.07
N THR A 441 19.01 14.42 -24.47
CA THR A 441 17.77 14.96 -23.89
C THR A 441 17.07 15.78 -24.97
N ILE A 442 15.80 15.48 -25.21
CA ILE A 442 14.94 16.27 -26.09
C ILE A 442 14.45 17.50 -25.29
N PRO A 443 14.56 18.73 -25.82
CA PRO A 443 14.14 19.94 -25.12
C PRO A 443 12.62 20.11 -25.22
N ILE A 444 11.89 19.36 -24.39
CA ILE A 444 10.44 19.48 -24.22
C ILE A 444 10.11 20.74 -23.40
N VAL A 445 8.99 21.38 -23.72
CA VAL A 445 8.42 22.51 -22.99
C VAL A 445 7.33 21.96 -22.07
N ASN A 446 7.56 22.00 -20.76
CA ASN A 446 6.56 21.59 -19.75
C ASN A 446 5.62 22.76 -19.42
N ASP A 447 4.32 22.53 -19.37
CA ASP A 447 3.33 23.50 -18.90
C ASP A 447 2.44 22.99 -17.72
N ASN A 448 1.15 23.37 -17.64
CA ASN A 448 0.19 22.95 -16.61
C ASN A 448 -1.18 22.52 -17.21
N ILE A 449 -1.22 22.13 -18.50
CA ILE A 449 -2.41 21.72 -19.25
C ILE A 449 -2.40 20.18 -19.36
N ILE A 450 -3.57 19.56 -19.18
CA ILE A 450 -3.71 18.11 -19.38
C ILE A 450 -3.99 17.84 -20.86
N GLU A 451 -3.13 17.06 -21.48
CA GLU A 451 -3.04 16.87 -22.93
C GLU A 451 -3.01 15.37 -23.31
N PRO A 452 -3.35 15.00 -24.55
CA PRO A 452 -3.12 13.62 -25.02
C PRO A 452 -1.62 13.35 -25.22
N ASP A 453 -1.20 12.08 -25.23
CA ASP A 453 0.16 11.73 -25.65
C ASP A 453 0.44 12.24 -27.08
N GLU A 454 1.54 12.99 -27.26
CA GLU A 454 1.89 13.67 -28.51
C GLU A 454 3.20 13.15 -29.12
N THR A 455 3.49 13.46 -30.39
CA THR A 455 4.67 12.97 -31.09
C THR A 455 5.49 14.04 -31.81
N ILE A 456 6.80 13.84 -31.81
CA ILE A 456 7.83 14.57 -32.57
C ILE A 456 8.58 13.56 -33.47
N ALA A 457 8.83 13.92 -34.73
CA ALA A 457 9.72 13.16 -35.60
C ALA A 457 11.19 13.57 -35.38
N LEU A 458 12.04 12.58 -35.09
CA LEU A 458 13.48 12.75 -34.90
C LEU A 458 14.24 12.28 -36.15
N THR A 459 15.04 13.15 -36.77
CA THR A 459 15.81 12.83 -37.98
C THR A 459 17.30 13.14 -37.81
N LEU A 460 18.17 12.15 -38.06
CA LEU A 460 19.62 12.35 -38.10
C LEU A 460 20.05 12.83 -39.50
N VAL A 461 20.77 13.94 -39.57
CA VAL A 461 21.31 14.54 -40.80
C VAL A 461 22.79 14.93 -40.66
N ASP A 462 23.39 15.36 -41.78
CA ASP A 462 24.73 15.95 -41.86
C ASP A 462 25.85 15.20 -41.09
N PRO A 463 26.07 13.89 -41.35
CA PRO A 463 27.16 13.15 -40.73
C PRO A 463 28.53 13.72 -41.15
N THR A 464 29.33 14.12 -40.16
CA THR A 464 30.71 14.58 -40.36
C THR A 464 31.72 13.49 -39.98
N GLY A 465 33.01 13.80 -39.99
CA GLY A 465 34.06 12.85 -39.61
C GLY A 465 34.10 11.58 -40.47
N GLY A 466 33.58 11.65 -41.70
CA GLY A 466 33.50 10.52 -42.63
C GLY A 466 32.64 9.36 -42.12
N ALA A 467 31.60 9.65 -41.33
CA ALA A 467 30.54 8.70 -41.03
C ALA A 467 29.44 8.72 -42.11
N THR A 468 28.59 7.70 -42.08
CA THR A 468 27.37 7.58 -42.88
C THR A 468 26.19 7.32 -41.94
N LEU A 469 24.96 7.60 -42.38
CA LEU A 469 23.78 7.31 -41.59
C LEU A 469 23.41 5.82 -41.75
N GLY A 470 23.15 5.15 -40.63
CA GLY A 470 22.68 3.77 -40.58
C GLY A 470 21.14 3.70 -40.52
N THR A 471 20.60 2.51 -40.28
CA THR A 471 19.15 2.27 -40.17
C THR A 471 18.81 1.76 -38.77
N PRO A 472 17.95 2.45 -38.00
CA PRO A 472 17.11 3.59 -38.39
C PRO A 472 17.82 4.96 -38.39
N THR A 473 17.54 5.77 -39.42
CA THR A 473 17.97 7.19 -39.52
C THR A 473 16.97 8.16 -38.89
N THR A 474 15.71 7.72 -38.77
CA THR A 474 14.57 8.45 -38.20
C THR A 474 13.98 7.66 -37.05
N ALA A 475 13.45 8.34 -36.05
CA ALA A 475 12.71 7.75 -34.94
C ALA A 475 11.54 8.68 -34.54
N THR A 476 10.54 8.17 -33.82
CA THR A 476 9.49 9.00 -33.22
C THR A 476 9.77 9.16 -31.72
N PHE A 477 9.59 10.36 -31.19
CA PHE A 477 9.60 10.63 -29.75
C PHE A 477 8.19 10.97 -29.29
N THR A 478 7.64 10.19 -28.37
CA THR A 478 6.35 10.46 -27.74
C THR A 478 6.53 11.30 -26.49
N ILE A 479 5.89 12.47 -26.45
CA ILE A 479 5.70 13.27 -25.24
C ILE A 479 4.50 12.68 -24.51
N VAL A 480 4.72 12.25 -23.27
CA VAL A 480 3.65 11.74 -22.39
C VAL A 480 3.35 12.85 -21.39
N ASP A 481 2.12 13.36 -21.42
CA ASP A 481 1.62 14.33 -20.45
C ASP A 481 1.85 13.80 -19.01
N ASN A 482 2.47 14.63 -18.16
CA ASN A 482 2.71 14.34 -16.75
C ASN A 482 1.75 15.08 -15.80
N ASN A 483 0.88 15.93 -16.34
CA ASN A 483 -0.01 16.82 -15.62
C ASN A 483 -1.11 16.04 -14.90
N VAL A 484 -1.46 16.49 -13.71
CA VAL A 484 -2.52 15.88 -12.91
C VAL A 484 -3.43 16.98 -12.38
N ALA A 485 -4.74 16.74 -12.38
CA ALA A 485 -5.68 17.56 -11.64
C ALA A 485 -6.59 16.70 -10.75
N LEU A 486 -6.85 17.20 -9.54
CA LEU A 486 -7.76 16.61 -8.56
C LEU A 486 -8.99 17.49 -8.40
N ARG A 487 -10.19 16.91 -8.52
CA ARG A 487 -11.48 17.61 -8.45
C ARG A 487 -12.52 16.76 -7.74
N PHE A 488 -13.63 17.37 -7.32
CA PHE A 488 -14.83 16.58 -7.02
C PHE A 488 -15.45 16.07 -8.33
N THR A 489 -16.04 14.87 -8.32
CA THR A 489 -16.79 14.34 -9.48
C THR A 489 -18.02 15.18 -9.82
N ARG A 490 -18.56 15.92 -8.83
CA ARG A 490 -19.77 16.76 -8.89
C ARG A 490 -19.64 17.92 -7.90
N PRO A 491 -20.35 19.04 -8.13
CA PRO A 491 -20.37 20.17 -7.19
C PRO A 491 -21.34 19.97 -6.01
N ASP A 492 -22.12 18.88 -6.01
CA ASP A 492 -23.17 18.59 -5.04
C ASP A 492 -23.14 17.11 -4.59
N PHE A 493 -23.30 16.90 -3.29
CA PHE A 493 -23.44 15.59 -2.64
C PHE A 493 -24.51 15.68 -1.55
N SER A 494 -25.07 14.53 -1.14
CA SER A 494 -25.99 14.47 -0.01
C SER A 494 -25.91 13.14 0.72
N ALA A 495 -26.30 13.14 1.99
CA ALA A 495 -26.45 11.96 2.83
C ALA A 495 -27.67 12.11 3.73
N VAL A 496 -28.26 10.98 4.12
CA VAL A 496 -29.21 10.95 5.25
C VAL A 496 -28.40 10.86 6.52
N GLU A 497 -28.79 11.64 7.52
CA GLU A 497 -28.24 11.63 8.86
C GLU A 497 -28.80 10.46 9.65
N ASP A 498 -28.36 9.22 9.40
CA ASP A 498 -28.92 8.00 10.06
C ASP A 498 -27.88 7.10 10.74
N GLY A 499 -26.71 7.66 11.04
CA GLY A 499 -25.59 6.96 11.68
C GLY A 499 -24.98 5.80 10.85
N THR A 500 -25.50 5.54 9.65
CA THR A 500 -25.00 4.46 8.78
C THR A 500 -23.69 4.87 8.10
N PRO A 501 -22.69 3.97 7.95
CA PRO A 501 -21.52 4.22 7.12
C PRO A 501 -21.92 4.56 5.69
N ILE A 502 -21.76 5.83 5.34
CA ILE A 502 -22.28 6.44 4.12
C ILE A 502 -21.27 6.20 2.99
N ALA A 503 -21.70 6.20 1.72
CA ALA A 503 -20.79 6.37 0.58
C ALA A 503 -21.06 7.66 -0.23
N PRO A 504 -20.62 8.85 0.23
CA PRO A 504 -20.80 10.12 -0.47
C PRO A 504 -19.45 10.87 -0.65
N VAL A 505 -19.41 11.89 -1.51
CA VAL A 505 -18.17 12.61 -1.89
C VAL A 505 -17.14 11.72 -2.57
N GLN A 506 -16.99 11.95 -3.87
CA GLN A 506 -15.96 11.31 -4.68
C GLN A 506 -15.02 12.38 -5.23
N VAL A 507 -13.73 12.15 -5.01
CA VAL A 507 -12.65 12.93 -5.61
C VAL A 507 -12.11 12.13 -6.79
N GLU A 508 -12.02 12.77 -7.95
CA GLU A 508 -11.51 12.20 -9.19
C GLU A 508 -10.13 12.79 -9.50
N ARG A 509 -9.23 11.93 -9.97
CA ARG A 509 -7.95 12.28 -10.57
C ARG A 509 -8.06 12.16 -12.08
N ILE A 510 -7.72 13.25 -12.77
CA ILE A 510 -7.65 13.34 -14.23
C ILE A 510 -6.22 13.66 -14.67
N GLY A 511 -5.86 13.28 -15.90
CA GLY A 511 -4.49 13.36 -16.41
C GLY A 511 -3.63 12.16 -16.00
N PHE A 512 -2.34 12.39 -15.81
CA PHE A 512 -1.32 11.38 -15.54
C PHE A 512 -1.57 10.60 -14.23
N THR A 513 -1.44 9.28 -14.28
CA THR A 513 -1.82 8.39 -13.16
C THR A 513 -0.65 7.71 -12.44
N ASN A 514 0.58 7.80 -12.95
CA ASN A 514 1.66 6.89 -12.54
C ASN A 514 2.45 7.31 -11.28
N ILE A 515 2.23 8.51 -10.76
CA ILE A 515 2.83 9.02 -9.52
C ILE A 515 1.80 9.03 -8.37
N PRO A 516 2.22 8.88 -7.10
CA PRO A 516 1.31 9.10 -5.97
C PRO A 516 0.96 10.59 -5.86
N THR A 517 -0.33 10.89 -5.70
CA THR A 517 -0.86 12.25 -5.57
C THR A 517 -1.91 12.30 -4.48
N GLY A 518 -2.10 13.43 -3.81
CA GLY A 518 -3.11 13.55 -2.78
C GLY A 518 -3.60 14.97 -2.57
N VAL A 519 -4.73 15.12 -1.90
CA VAL A 519 -5.38 16.39 -1.59
C VAL A 519 -6.07 16.30 -0.22
N THR A 520 -6.34 17.45 0.41
CA THR A 520 -7.14 17.53 1.64
C THR A 520 -8.51 18.11 1.33
N ILE A 521 -9.59 17.46 1.76
CA ILE A 521 -10.92 18.09 1.83
C ILE A 521 -10.94 18.93 3.11
N GLY A 522 -11.02 20.24 2.97
CA GLY A 522 -11.41 21.15 4.03
C GLY A 522 -12.92 21.23 4.13
N LEU A 523 -13.44 21.15 5.35
CA LEU A 523 -14.86 21.31 5.67
C LEU A 523 -15.06 22.69 6.33
N SER A 524 -16.20 23.32 6.06
CA SER A 524 -16.56 24.60 6.67
C SER A 524 -18.08 24.79 6.68
N ASP A 525 -18.57 25.51 7.69
CA ASP A 525 -20.00 25.70 7.94
C ASP A 525 -20.73 26.24 6.71
N GLY A 526 -21.92 25.70 6.44
CA GLY A 526 -22.86 26.22 5.45
C GLY A 526 -24.09 26.77 6.18
N THR A 527 -25.14 25.96 6.25
CA THR A 527 -26.14 26.09 7.32
C THR A 527 -25.75 25.25 8.54
N ALA A 528 -25.13 24.08 8.30
CA ALA A 528 -24.63 23.19 9.35
C ALA A 528 -23.43 23.84 10.05
N THR A 529 -23.34 23.63 11.35
CA THR A 529 -22.35 24.19 12.28
C THR A 529 -21.63 23.11 13.10
N ALA A 530 -20.32 23.05 12.93
CA ALA A 530 -19.50 22.20 13.77
C ALA A 530 -19.46 22.66 15.24
N PRO A 531 -19.49 21.75 16.24
CA PRO A 531 -19.40 20.30 16.13
C PRO A 531 -20.73 19.58 16.34
N PHE A 532 -21.87 20.26 16.11
CA PHE A 532 -23.19 19.69 16.42
C PHE A 532 -23.59 18.68 15.35
N ASP A 533 -23.46 19.06 14.08
CA ASP A 533 -24.00 18.29 12.95
C ASP A 533 -22.88 17.63 12.11
N TYR A 534 -21.61 18.04 12.32
CA TYR A 534 -20.45 17.39 11.70
C TYR A 534 -19.11 17.64 12.43
N ASP A 535 -18.12 16.76 12.24
CA ASP A 535 -16.72 16.97 12.67
C ASP A 535 -15.95 17.79 11.62
N PRO A 536 -15.41 18.98 11.95
CA PRO A 536 -14.72 19.86 11.00
C PRO A 536 -13.27 19.43 10.71
N THR A 537 -12.84 18.27 11.18
CA THR A 537 -11.48 17.74 10.96
C THR A 537 -11.21 17.54 9.46
N PRO A 538 -10.20 18.20 8.86
CA PRO A 538 -9.90 18.05 7.44
C PRO A 538 -9.49 16.62 7.07
N LEU A 539 -9.99 16.15 5.93
CA LEU A 539 -9.88 14.75 5.50
C LEU A 539 -8.81 14.62 4.41
N ALA A 540 -7.80 13.78 4.63
CA ALA A 540 -6.77 13.48 3.64
C ALA A 540 -7.27 12.46 2.60
N VAL A 541 -6.93 12.69 1.33
CA VAL A 541 -7.33 11.86 0.19
C VAL A 541 -6.09 11.54 -0.62
N ASP A 542 -5.61 10.31 -0.53
CA ASP A 542 -4.41 9.83 -1.21
C ASP A 542 -4.77 8.91 -2.38
N PHE A 543 -4.12 9.11 -3.53
CA PHE A 543 -4.21 8.27 -4.72
C PHE A 543 -2.86 7.57 -4.93
N ALA A 544 -2.85 6.25 -4.89
CA ALA A 544 -1.71 5.45 -5.32
C ALA A 544 -1.54 5.51 -6.86
N PRO A 545 -0.35 5.16 -7.39
CA PRO A 545 -0.15 5.00 -8.83
C PRO A 545 -1.22 4.10 -9.48
N GLY A 546 -1.90 4.63 -10.50
CA GLY A 546 -2.97 3.97 -11.24
C GLY A 546 -4.39 4.17 -10.68
N GLU A 547 -4.56 4.81 -9.52
CA GLU A 547 -5.88 5.12 -8.96
C GLU A 547 -6.44 6.43 -9.55
N THR A 548 -7.69 6.39 -10.01
CA THR A 548 -8.38 7.55 -10.64
C THR A 548 -9.55 8.10 -9.83
N LEU A 549 -10.02 7.37 -8.80
CA LEU A 549 -11.19 7.74 -8.02
C LEU A 549 -11.01 7.33 -6.56
N GLN A 550 -11.24 8.26 -5.64
CA GLN A 550 -11.31 8.01 -4.20
C GLN A 550 -12.68 8.42 -3.66
N THR A 551 -13.18 7.68 -2.67
CA THR A 551 -14.45 7.96 -1.96
C THR A 551 -14.13 8.29 -0.51
N VAL A 552 -14.71 9.35 0.04
CA VAL A 552 -14.31 9.91 1.33
C VAL A 552 -15.54 10.16 2.19
N GLU A 553 -15.67 9.42 3.29
CA GLU A 553 -16.80 9.58 4.22
C GLU A 553 -16.71 10.96 4.91
N ILE A 554 -17.78 11.76 4.80
CA ILE A 554 -17.92 13.02 5.55
C ILE A 554 -18.47 12.69 6.94
N PRO A 555 -17.79 13.07 8.03
CA PRO A 555 -18.18 12.72 9.39
C PRO A 555 -19.31 13.64 9.89
N ILE A 556 -20.56 13.32 9.55
CA ILE A 556 -21.77 13.92 10.13
C ILE A 556 -22.07 13.34 11.53
N VAL A 557 -22.93 14.01 12.29
CA VAL A 557 -23.28 13.65 13.67
C VAL A 557 -24.78 13.41 13.79
N ASP A 558 -25.15 12.13 13.71
CA ASP A 558 -26.52 11.61 13.93
C ASP A 558 -27.02 11.93 15.35
N ASP A 559 -28.19 12.58 15.48
CA ASP A 559 -28.87 12.78 16.77
C ASP A 559 -30.36 12.34 16.81
N ASP A 560 -31.25 13.10 17.45
CA ASP A 560 -32.69 12.80 17.66
C ASP A 560 -33.55 14.09 17.52
N ILE A 561 -33.04 15.13 16.83
CA ILE A 561 -33.65 16.46 16.69
C ILE A 561 -34.12 16.67 15.25
N VAL A 562 -35.43 16.89 15.07
CA VAL A 562 -35.99 17.34 13.78
C VAL A 562 -35.42 18.70 13.37
N GLU A 563 -34.73 18.71 12.23
CA GLU A 563 -34.05 19.88 11.65
C GLU A 563 -34.41 20.04 10.15
N PRO A 564 -34.17 21.21 9.52
CA PRO A 564 -34.28 21.33 8.07
C PRO A 564 -33.13 20.57 7.36
N ASP A 565 -33.24 20.33 6.04
CA ASP A 565 -32.06 19.90 5.25
C ASP A 565 -30.93 20.94 5.37
N GLU A 566 -29.77 20.50 5.87
CA GLU A 566 -28.64 21.33 6.27
C GLU A 566 -27.46 21.19 5.28
N THR A 567 -26.43 22.04 5.37
CA THR A 567 -25.33 22.07 4.38
C THR A 567 -23.94 22.34 4.96
N ILE A 568 -22.93 21.61 4.46
CA ILE A 568 -21.49 21.82 4.69
C ILE A 568 -20.83 22.26 3.38
N ASN A 569 -19.92 23.23 3.44
CA ASN A 569 -19.07 23.65 2.32
C ASN A 569 -17.77 22.85 2.28
N LEU A 570 -17.55 22.09 1.21
CA LEU A 570 -16.34 21.30 0.96
C LEU A 570 -15.40 22.05 0.00
N THR A 571 -14.10 22.08 0.32
CA THR A 571 -13.07 22.69 -0.53
C THR A 571 -11.85 21.77 -0.64
N LEU A 572 -11.36 21.54 -1.86
CA LEU A 572 -10.07 20.87 -2.05
C LEU A 572 -8.91 21.83 -1.74
N LEU A 573 -7.99 21.38 -0.90
CA LEU A 573 -6.85 22.14 -0.38
C LEU A 573 -5.59 21.30 -0.39
N ASN A 574 -4.42 21.95 -0.40
CA ASN A 574 -3.11 21.31 -0.20
C ASN A 574 -2.87 20.09 -1.12
N SER A 575 -2.99 20.27 -2.44
CA SER A 575 -2.63 19.20 -3.38
C SER A 575 -1.14 18.86 -3.31
N THR A 576 -0.81 17.60 -3.60
CA THR A 576 0.54 17.03 -3.49
C THR A 576 0.84 16.11 -4.68
N GLY A 577 2.13 15.92 -4.98
CA GLY A 577 2.57 15.14 -6.14
C GLY A 577 2.33 15.87 -7.46
N GLU A 578 2.64 17.17 -7.52
CA GLU A 578 2.50 18.04 -8.71
C GLU A 578 1.07 18.23 -9.24
N ALA A 579 0.07 17.57 -8.63
CA ALA A 579 -1.33 17.76 -8.97
C ALA A 579 -1.84 19.19 -8.71
N THR A 580 -2.54 19.73 -9.71
CA THR A 580 -3.32 20.96 -9.62
C THR A 580 -4.73 20.68 -9.10
N LEU A 581 -5.49 21.75 -8.78
CA LEU A 581 -6.92 21.63 -8.45
C LEU A 581 -7.75 21.85 -9.71
N GLY A 582 -8.52 20.85 -10.10
CA GLY A 582 -9.43 20.90 -11.24
C GLY A 582 -10.84 21.35 -10.83
N GLU A 583 -11.63 21.78 -11.80
CA GLU A 583 -13.03 22.18 -11.55
C GLU A 583 -14.00 20.99 -11.66
N PRO A 584 -14.95 20.84 -10.71
CA PRO A 584 -15.16 21.68 -9.52
C PRO A 584 -14.17 21.40 -8.38
N SER A 585 -13.52 22.46 -7.88
CA SER A 585 -12.59 22.41 -6.73
C SER A 585 -13.28 22.62 -5.38
N THR A 586 -14.55 23.04 -5.40
CA THR A 586 -15.47 23.16 -4.26
C THR A 586 -16.74 22.36 -4.51
N ALA A 587 -17.37 21.87 -3.44
CA ALA A 587 -18.66 21.20 -3.49
C ALA A 587 -19.50 21.53 -2.26
N VAL A 588 -20.82 21.37 -2.37
CA VAL A 588 -21.75 21.47 -1.24
C VAL A 588 -22.19 20.05 -0.86
N PHE A 589 -22.19 19.76 0.44
CA PHE A 589 -22.71 18.53 1.00
C PHE A 589 -23.99 18.82 1.78
N THR A 590 -25.11 18.24 1.37
CA THR A 590 -26.39 18.37 2.07
C THR A 590 -26.58 17.23 3.07
N ILE A 591 -26.79 17.59 4.33
CA ILE A 591 -27.27 16.69 5.37
C ILE A 591 -28.80 16.67 5.26
N ILE A 592 -29.38 15.49 5.11
CA ILE A 592 -30.83 15.29 5.03
C ILE A 592 -31.27 14.71 6.36
N ASP A 593 -32.05 15.50 7.11
CA ASP A 593 -32.65 15.11 8.39
C ASP A 593 -33.37 13.76 8.27
N ASN A 594 -33.09 12.85 9.21
CA ASN A 594 -33.79 11.56 9.30
C ASN A 594 -35.06 11.65 10.15
N ASP A 595 -35.14 12.64 11.04
CA ASP A 595 -35.96 12.57 12.25
C ASP A 595 -37.43 12.84 11.99
N VAL A 596 -38.25 12.30 12.90
CA VAL A 596 -39.71 12.44 12.82
C VAL A 596 -40.30 12.56 14.22
N PHE A 597 -40.85 13.73 14.56
CA PHE A 597 -41.66 13.89 15.77
C PHE A 597 -43.15 13.66 15.48
N LEU A 598 -43.78 12.82 16.29
CA LEU A 598 -45.23 12.67 16.36
C LEU A 598 -45.73 13.25 17.70
N GLN A 599 -46.60 14.27 17.64
CA GLN A 599 -47.11 14.97 18.83
C GLN A 599 -48.56 15.44 18.67
N PHE A 600 -49.27 15.78 19.74
CA PHE A 600 -50.57 16.44 19.61
C PHE A 600 -50.37 17.89 19.15
N SER A 601 -51.30 18.41 18.32
CA SER A 601 -51.25 19.81 17.87
C SER A 601 -51.51 20.82 18.99
N GLU A 602 -52.29 20.42 20.00
CA GLU A 602 -52.72 21.25 21.13
C GLU A 602 -52.73 20.41 22.41
N ALA A 603 -52.58 21.06 23.56
CA ALA A 603 -52.63 20.40 24.86
C ALA A 603 -54.07 20.10 25.35
N ASN A 604 -55.09 20.71 24.73
CA ASN A 604 -56.49 20.55 25.11
C ASN A 604 -57.36 20.41 23.85
N PHE A 605 -58.30 19.47 23.88
CA PHE A 605 -59.29 19.25 22.82
C PHE A 605 -60.71 19.29 23.41
N ILE A 606 -61.73 19.43 22.57
CA ILE A 606 -63.12 19.56 23.00
C ILE A 606 -64.04 18.75 22.07
N VAL A 607 -64.89 17.91 22.65
CA VAL A 607 -65.93 17.13 21.97
C VAL A 607 -67.26 17.29 22.72
N ASN A 608 -68.39 17.14 22.04
CA ASN A 608 -69.67 16.93 22.71
C ASN A 608 -69.82 15.45 23.12
N GLU A 609 -70.74 15.16 24.04
CA GLU A 609 -71.19 13.79 24.39
C GLU A 609 -71.54 12.94 23.15
N ASP A 610 -72.24 13.53 22.16
CA ASP A 610 -72.60 12.88 20.88
C ASP A 610 -71.40 12.47 19.99
N GLY A 611 -70.16 12.65 20.48
CA GLY A 611 -68.93 12.40 19.74
C GLY A 611 -68.62 13.43 18.65
N THR A 612 -69.44 14.47 18.49
CA THR A 612 -69.15 15.57 17.55
C THR A 612 -68.01 16.42 18.10
N ALA A 613 -66.87 16.38 17.40
CA ALA A 613 -65.73 17.22 17.73
C ALA A 613 -66.03 18.72 17.55
N ILE A 614 -65.78 19.50 18.60
CA ILE A 614 -65.74 20.97 18.56
C ILE A 614 -64.32 21.44 18.18
N ALA A 615 -63.33 20.88 18.87
CA ALA A 615 -61.91 20.99 18.56
C ALA A 615 -61.37 19.55 18.46
N PRO A 616 -61.27 18.99 17.23
CA PRO A 616 -60.96 17.58 17.05
C PRO A 616 -59.54 17.25 17.49
N VAL A 617 -59.36 16.06 18.08
CA VAL A 617 -58.04 15.57 18.45
C VAL A 617 -57.20 15.43 17.19
N THR A 618 -56.12 16.19 17.10
CA THR A 618 -55.20 16.17 15.97
C THR A 618 -53.78 15.86 16.42
N VAL A 619 -53.14 14.94 15.71
CA VAL A 619 -51.73 14.59 15.86
C VAL A 619 -50.98 15.18 14.67
N THR A 620 -49.88 15.89 14.94
CA THR A 620 -48.96 16.41 13.93
C THR A 620 -47.78 15.46 13.74
N ARG A 621 -47.22 15.51 12.54
CA ARG A 621 -45.94 14.92 12.15
C ARG A 621 -45.04 16.04 11.65
N GLU A 622 -43.89 16.16 12.26
CA GLU A 622 -42.82 17.10 11.91
C GLU A 622 -41.57 16.30 11.50
N GLY A 623 -40.68 16.92 10.73
CA GLY A 623 -39.50 16.27 10.15
C GLY A 623 -39.81 15.51 8.85
N ARG A 624 -39.12 14.39 8.63
CA ARG A 624 -39.15 13.63 7.38
C ARG A 624 -40.56 13.21 6.95
N LEU A 625 -40.88 13.33 5.65
CA LEU A 625 -42.22 13.07 5.09
C LEU A 625 -42.32 11.93 4.05
N ASP A 626 -41.21 11.34 3.62
CA ASP A 626 -41.15 10.38 2.49
C ASP A 626 -41.66 8.96 2.83
N GLN A 627 -41.64 8.56 4.10
CA GLN A 627 -42.05 7.24 4.57
C GLN A 627 -43.35 7.26 5.41
N PRO A 628 -44.06 6.12 5.57
CA PRO A 628 -45.19 6.02 6.49
C PRO A 628 -44.73 5.84 7.95
N PHE A 629 -45.41 6.50 8.89
CA PHE A 629 -45.17 6.33 10.34
C PHE A 629 -46.50 6.22 11.09
N SER A 630 -46.47 5.70 12.31
CA SER A 630 -47.65 5.55 13.15
C SER A 630 -47.35 5.76 14.63
N VAL A 631 -48.39 6.12 15.39
CA VAL A 631 -48.37 6.25 16.86
C VAL A 631 -49.73 5.85 17.41
N ALA A 632 -49.77 5.30 18.62
CA ALA A 632 -51.02 4.95 19.30
C ALA A 632 -51.39 5.97 20.38
N ILE A 633 -52.64 6.41 20.41
CA ILE A 633 -53.19 7.18 21.53
C ILE A 633 -53.75 6.20 22.57
N ALA A 634 -53.20 6.27 23.77
CA ALA A 634 -53.73 5.63 24.96
C ALA A 634 -54.70 6.59 25.66
N LEU A 635 -55.89 6.08 26.00
CA LEU A 635 -56.93 6.79 26.75
C LEU A 635 -56.82 6.41 28.23
N THR A 636 -56.92 7.37 29.14
CA THR A 636 -56.87 7.14 30.60
C THR A 636 -57.88 8.03 31.31
N ASP A 637 -58.64 7.44 32.24
CA ASP A 637 -59.69 8.11 33.01
C ASP A 637 -59.23 9.45 33.59
N GLY A 638 -60.10 10.46 33.53
CA GLY A 638 -59.91 11.77 34.15
C GLY A 638 -60.99 12.01 35.21
N THR A 639 -62.00 12.83 34.86
CA THR A 639 -63.32 12.70 35.51
C THR A 639 -64.19 11.72 34.76
N ALA A 640 -64.05 11.67 33.42
CA ALA A 640 -64.61 10.64 32.55
C ALA A 640 -63.94 9.31 32.78
N THR A 641 -64.74 8.25 32.74
CA THR A 641 -64.42 6.87 33.09
C THR A 641 -64.98 5.85 32.09
N ALA A 642 -64.14 4.92 31.65
CA ALA A 642 -64.64 3.83 30.81
C ALA A 642 -65.41 2.78 31.65
N PRO A 643 -66.57 2.26 31.19
CA PRO A 643 -67.13 2.39 29.85
C PRO A 643 -68.38 3.30 29.79
N PHE A 644 -68.55 4.21 30.77
CA PHE A 644 -69.75 5.04 30.86
C PHE A 644 -69.69 6.16 29.84
N ASP A 645 -68.57 6.88 29.80
CA ASP A 645 -68.46 8.16 29.10
C ASP A 645 -67.61 8.02 27.81
N TYR A 646 -66.81 6.94 27.72
CA TYR A 646 -66.00 6.60 26.54
C TYR A 646 -65.63 5.10 26.47
N ASP A 647 -65.31 4.60 25.27
CA ASP A 647 -64.71 3.27 25.07
C ASP A 647 -63.17 3.33 25.12
N ASN A 648 -62.52 2.41 25.85
CA ASN A 648 -61.07 2.43 26.02
C ASN A 648 -60.26 1.75 24.89
N THR A 649 -60.87 1.57 23.71
CA THR A 649 -60.21 0.97 22.55
C THR A 649 -58.97 1.79 22.13
N PRO A 650 -57.76 1.20 22.10
CA PRO A 650 -56.55 1.92 21.70
C PRO A 650 -56.64 2.43 20.26
N ILE A 651 -56.35 3.72 20.06
CA ILE A 651 -56.52 4.37 18.75
C ILE A 651 -55.17 4.43 18.04
N LEU A 652 -55.04 3.74 16.90
CA LEU A 652 -53.85 3.78 16.06
C LEU A 652 -53.96 4.91 15.02
N VAL A 653 -53.04 5.87 15.10
CA VAL A 653 -52.89 6.97 14.14
C VAL A 653 -51.82 6.58 13.12
N ASN A 654 -52.13 6.66 11.83
CA ASN A 654 -51.21 6.32 10.74
C ASN A 654 -51.05 7.53 9.82
N PHE A 655 -49.81 7.89 9.53
CA PHE A 655 -49.43 8.90 8.53
C PHE A 655 -48.88 8.18 7.30
N ALA A 656 -49.51 8.38 6.15
CA ALA A 656 -48.93 8.02 4.86
C ALA A 656 -47.78 8.99 4.47
N PRO A 657 -46.95 8.64 3.47
CA PRO A 657 -45.99 9.58 2.91
C PRO A 657 -46.65 10.90 2.48
N GLY A 658 -46.07 12.02 2.88
CA GLY A 658 -46.55 13.38 2.62
C GLY A 658 -47.61 13.91 3.59
N GLU A 659 -48.13 13.11 4.53
CA GLU A 659 -49.12 13.57 5.51
C GLU A 659 -48.43 14.18 6.74
N THR A 660 -48.78 15.41 7.10
CA THR A 660 -48.24 16.16 8.26
C THR A 660 -49.22 16.28 9.43
N VAL A 661 -50.50 16.00 9.23
CA VAL A 661 -51.54 16.09 10.27
C VAL A 661 -52.53 14.95 10.07
N GLN A 662 -52.91 14.29 11.17
CA GLN A 662 -53.99 13.32 11.21
C GLN A 662 -55.06 13.75 12.22
N THR A 663 -56.33 13.60 11.83
CA THR A 663 -57.48 13.90 12.69
C THR A 663 -58.05 12.62 13.25
N VAL A 664 -58.28 12.58 14.56
CA VAL A 664 -58.65 11.39 15.31
C VAL A 664 -60.01 11.59 15.97
N ALA A 665 -60.93 10.66 15.74
CA ALA A 665 -62.16 10.55 16.51
C ALA A 665 -61.89 9.70 17.76
N VAL A 666 -62.22 10.23 18.95
CA VAL A 666 -62.23 9.47 20.21
C VAL A 666 -63.64 8.88 20.39
N PRO A 667 -63.78 7.59 20.77
CA PRO A 667 -65.08 6.95 20.91
C PRO A 667 -65.76 7.36 22.22
N ILE A 668 -66.48 8.47 22.20
CA ILE A 668 -67.35 8.94 23.29
C ILE A 668 -68.65 8.12 23.31
N VAL A 669 -69.26 7.98 24.49
CA VAL A 669 -70.55 7.34 24.70
C VAL A 669 -71.58 8.41 25.01
N ASP A 670 -72.59 8.55 24.13
CA ASP A 670 -73.70 9.51 24.22
C ASP A 670 -74.86 8.88 25.01
N ASP A 671 -75.43 9.56 26.02
CA ASP A 671 -76.61 9.08 26.75
C ASP A 671 -77.84 10.02 26.83
N THR A 672 -78.37 10.31 28.02
CA THR A 672 -79.54 11.18 28.29
C THR A 672 -79.47 11.90 29.64
N GLU A 673 -78.41 11.71 30.46
CA GLU A 673 -78.25 12.37 31.76
C GLU A 673 -77.45 13.68 31.60
N SER A 674 -77.98 14.82 32.06
CA SER A 674 -77.25 16.10 31.96
C SER A 674 -76.16 16.19 33.02
N GLU A 675 -74.91 16.09 32.56
CA GLU A 675 -73.69 16.00 33.36
C GLU A 675 -72.88 17.33 33.41
N PRO A 676 -71.96 17.52 34.37
CA PRO A 676 -70.97 18.59 34.27
C PRO A 676 -69.97 18.31 33.12
N THR A 677 -69.24 19.32 32.66
CA THR A 677 -68.12 19.10 31.72
C THR A 677 -67.08 18.15 32.30
N GLU A 678 -66.86 17.07 31.57
CA GLU A 678 -66.02 15.93 31.93
C GLU A 678 -64.64 16.02 31.26
N THR A 679 -63.66 15.22 31.71
CA THR A 679 -62.29 15.21 31.17
C THR A 679 -61.71 13.81 31.01
N LEU A 680 -61.04 13.59 29.88
CA LEU A 680 -60.31 12.36 29.53
C LEU A 680 -58.84 12.68 29.22
N GLN A 681 -57.90 11.85 29.66
CA GLN A 681 -56.47 12.03 29.39
C GLN A 681 -56.02 11.19 28.18
N LEU A 682 -55.30 11.85 27.26
CA LEU A 682 -54.75 11.27 26.04
C LEU A 682 -53.22 11.22 26.15
N THR A 683 -52.59 10.09 25.85
CA THR A 683 -51.12 9.96 25.82
C THR A 683 -50.67 9.26 24.54
N LEU A 684 -49.66 9.80 23.87
CA LEU A 684 -49.01 9.13 22.73
C LEU A 684 -48.09 8.01 23.21
N THR A 685 -48.15 6.87 22.54
CA THR A 685 -47.41 5.65 22.88
C THR A 685 -47.04 4.86 21.63
N ASN A 686 -46.03 4.01 21.73
CA ASN A 686 -45.65 3.05 20.69
C ASN A 686 -45.51 3.65 19.27
N PRO A 687 -44.62 4.64 19.06
CA PRO A 687 -44.33 5.12 17.72
C PRO A 687 -43.70 4.00 16.89
N SER A 688 -43.92 4.02 15.58
CA SER A 688 -43.19 3.17 14.64
C SER A 688 -41.69 3.49 14.64
N THR A 689 -40.85 2.49 14.32
CA THR A 689 -39.39 2.66 14.20
C THR A 689 -39.02 3.84 13.32
N GLY A 690 -38.10 4.69 13.77
CA GLY A 690 -37.70 5.94 13.10
C GLY A 690 -38.63 7.14 13.35
N ALA A 691 -39.63 7.01 14.24
CA ALA A 691 -40.35 8.16 14.77
C ALA A 691 -40.20 8.25 16.29
N GLN A 692 -39.98 9.48 16.74
CA GLN A 692 -39.93 9.92 18.12
C GLN A 692 -41.31 10.45 18.55
N ILE A 693 -41.58 10.43 19.86
CA ILE A 693 -42.73 11.15 20.43
C ILE A 693 -42.25 12.55 20.80
N GLY A 694 -42.83 13.58 20.17
CA GLY A 694 -42.46 14.98 20.40
C GLY A 694 -42.86 15.52 21.78
N PRO A 695 -42.49 16.78 22.10
CA PRO A 695 -42.72 17.36 23.42
C PRO A 695 -44.20 17.46 23.83
N GLN A 696 -45.14 17.66 22.89
CA GLN A 696 -46.58 17.65 23.18
C GLN A 696 -47.14 16.20 23.16
N ASN A 697 -46.62 15.35 24.06
CA ASN A 697 -46.91 13.91 24.10
C ASN A 697 -48.20 13.51 24.82
N ALA A 698 -48.83 14.44 25.53
CA ALA A 698 -50.09 14.24 26.24
C ALA A 698 -51.04 15.42 25.99
N ALA A 699 -52.34 15.17 26.07
CA ALA A 699 -53.39 16.18 25.96
C ALA A 699 -54.61 15.80 26.80
N THR A 700 -55.41 16.79 27.21
CA THR A 700 -56.70 16.55 27.86
C THR A 700 -57.84 16.80 26.88
N LEU A 701 -58.77 15.85 26.75
CA LEU A 701 -60.02 16.03 26.02
C LEU A 701 -61.11 16.41 27.01
N ALA A 702 -61.76 17.56 26.81
CA ALA A 702 -62.97 17.92 27.52
C ALA A 702 -64.20 17.39 26.78
N ILE A 703 -65.10 16.72 27.49
CA ILE A 703 -66.39 16.23 26.98
C ILE A 703 -67.46 17.20 27.49
N LEU A 704 -68.22 17.80 26.57
CA LEU A 704 -69.31 18.71 26.88
C LEU A 704 -70.65 18.00 26.80
N ASP A 705 -71.37 17.96 27.92
CA ASP A 705 -72.80 17.64 28.01
C ASP A 705 -73.60 18.32 26.89
N ASN A 706 -74.30 17.50 26.11
CA ASN A 706 -75.20 17.92 25.04
C ASN A 706 -76.67 17.85 25.45
N ASP A 707 -77.00 17.20 26.56
CA ASP A 707 -78.34 16.92 27.05
C ASP A 707 -78.99 18.12 27.73
N ILE A 708 -80.32 18.20 27.63
CA ILE A 708 -81.03 19.44 27.94
C ILE A 708 -82.10 19.18 28.99
N ARG A 709 -82.13 19.96 30.06
CA ARG A 709 -83.10 19.78 31.16
C ARG A 709 -83.96 21.03 31.36
N LEU A 710 -85.29 20.87 31.34
CA LEU A 710 -86.27 21.96 31.56
C LEU A 710 -87.06 21.79 32.86
N GLU A 711 -87.14 22.84 33.69
CA GLU A 711 -87.95 22.82 34.92
C GLU A 711 -88.48 24.22 35.30
N PHE A 712 -89.47 24.32 36.21
CA PHE A 712 -89.89 25.62 36.73
C PHE A 712 -88.84 26.20 37.67
N SER A 713 -88.63 27.52 37.61
CA SER A 713 -87.67 28.21 38.49
C SER A 713 -88.10 28.27 39.97
N ALA A 714 -89.38 28.02 40.25
CA ALA A 714 -89.97 28.06 41.59
C ALA A 714 -91.19 27.13 41.66
N PRO A 715 -91.51 26.57 42.84
CA PRO A 715 -92.72 25.74 43.03
C PRO A 715 -94.02 26.56 43.05
N THR A 716 -93.94 27.89 43.21
CA THR A 716 -95.10 28.78 43.37
C THR A 716 -94.90 30.13 42.69
N PHE A 717 -95.92 30.62 41.99
CA PHE A 717 -95.97 31.90 41.29
C PHE A 717 -97.21 32.71 41.69
N SER A 718 -97.31 33.99 41.31
CA SER A 718 -98.53 34.78 41.57
C SER A 718 -98.80 35.86 40.52
N VAL A 719 -100.08 36.09 40.23
CA VAL A 719 -100.60 37.02 39.22
C VAL A 719 -101.82 37.73 39.80
N GLN A 720 -102.01 39.02 39.52
CA GLN A 720 -103.26 39.72 39.83
C GLN A 720 -104.40 39.21 38.96
N GLU A 721 -105.64 39.39 39.42
CA GLU A 721 -106.86 39.10 38.66
C GLU A 721 -106.86 39.79 37.28
N ASP A 722 -106.31 41.01 37.19
CA ASP A 722 -106.16 41.79 35.95
C ASP A 722 -105.13 41.23 34.94
N GLY A 723 -104.54 40.06 35.22
CA GLY A 723 -103.49 39.41 34.43
C GLY A 723 -102.08 39.97 34.68
N THR A 724 -101.91 40.99 35.53
CA THR A 724 -100.59 41.55 35.85
C THR A 724 -99.81 40.60 36.75
N GLN A 725 -98.71 40.05 36.25
CA GLN A 725 -97.86 39.14 37.02
C GLN A 725 -97.20 39.86 38.21
N ILE A 726 -97.36 39.28 39.41
CA ILE A 726 -96.67 39.72 40.64
C ILE A 726 -95.33 39.01 40.76
N LEU A 727 -95.32 37.71 40.45
CA LEU A 727 -94.15 36.87 40.28
C LEU A 727 -94.34 36.08 38.98
N ALA A 728 -93.54 36.42 37.97
CA ALA A 728 -93.66 35.87 36.63
C ALA A 728 -93.44 34.35 36.60
N VAL A 729 -94.29 33.61 35.88
CA VAL A 729 -94.10 32.17 35.67
C VAL A 729 -92.90 31.97 34.77
N THR A 730 -91.84 31.36 35.30
CA THR A 730 -90.57 31.19 34.60
C THR A 730 -90.13 29.74 34.58
N VAL A 731 -89.66 29.31 33.41
CA VAL A 731 -89.10 27.97 33.16
C VAL A 731 -87.63 28.16 32.80
N THR A 732 -86.78 27.36 33.43
CA THR A 732 -85.32 27.38 33.28
C THR A 732 -84.85 26.20 32.45
N ARG A 733 -83.83 26.44 31.63
CA ARG A 733 -83.08 25.42 30.89
C ARG A 733 -81.68 25.28 31.49
N ALA A 734 -81.28 24.03 31.72
CA ALA A 734 -79.92 23.62 32.11
C ALA A 734 -79.37 22.59 31.10
N GLY A 735 -78.09 22.25 31.24
CA GLY A 735 -77.35 21.37 30.32
C GLY A 735 -77.01 22.05 28.99
N GLY A 736 -76.92 21.25 27.93
CA GLY A 736 -76.63 21.67 26.56
C GLY A 736 -77.43 22.88 26.09
N LEU A 737 -76.73 23.94 25.67
CA LEU A 737 -77.33 25.22 25.22
C LEU A 737 -77.39 25.39 23.69
N HIS A 738 -76.73 24.51 22.93
CA HIS A 738 -76.48 24.73 21.49
C HIS A 738 -77.65 24.35 20.56
N LEU A 739 -78.56 23.50 21.02
CA LEU A 739 -79.75 23.07 20.28
C LEU A 739 -81.00 23.89 20.67
N PRO A 740 -82.07 23.92 19.86
CA PRO A 740 -83.38 24.39 20.32
C PRO A 740 -83.98 23.38 21.32
N ALA A 741 -84.69 23.87 22.33
CA ALA A 741 -85.37 23.03 23.32
C ALA A 741 -86.83 23.48 23.49
N GLY A 742 -87.73 22.58 23.90
CA GLY A 742 -89.10 22.96 24.15
C GLY A 742 -89.89 21.95 24.98
N ALA A 743 -91.01 22.43 25.51
CA ALA A 743 -92.00 21.65 26.25
C ALA A 743 -93.38 22.31 26.10
N THR A 744 -94.43 21.67 26.59
CA THR A 744 -95.77 22.25 26.70
C THR A 744 -96.11 22.51 28.16
N LEU A 745 -96.48 23.74 28.49
CA LEU A 745 -97.11 24.07 29.76
C LEU A 745 -98.60 23.76 29.67
N VAL A 746 -99.08 22.87 30.55
CA VAL A 746 -100.51 22.62 30.74
C VAL A 746 -101.00 23.26 32.03
N LEU A 747 -102.23 23.77 31.99
CA LEU A 747 -102.90 24.46 33.09
C LEU A 747 -104.07 23.59 33.55
N GLY A 748 -104.16 23.31 34.85
CA GLY A 748 -105.21 22.48 35.46
C GLY A 748 -105.84 23.15 36.67
N ASP A 749 -107.11 22.85 36.92
CA ASP A 749 -107.88 23.49 37.99
C ASP A 749 -107.21 23.27 39.35
N GLY A 750 -107.19 24.32 40.19
CA GLY A 750 -106.73 24.26 41.57
C GLY A 750 -107.91 24.53 42.50
N THR A 751 -108.00 25.75 43.01
CA THR A 751 -109.29 26.30 43.49
C THR A 751 -109.96 27.17 42.42
N ALA A 752 -109.17 27.77 41.53
CA ALA A 752 -109.64 28.43 40.32
C ALA A 752 -109.96 27.37 39.25
N THR A 753 -110.92 27.69 38.39
CA THR A 753 -111.57 26.80 37.42
C THR A 753 -111.71 27.43 36.03
N ALA A 754 -111.30 26.69 35.00
CA ALA A 754 -111.53 27.14 33.63
C ALA A 754 -112.99 26.87 33.18
N PRO A 755 -113.62 27.78 32.39
CA PRO A 755 -113.07 28.98 31.77
C PRO A 755 -113.44 30.28 32.52
N PHE A 756 -113.83 30.20 33.80
CA PHE A 756 -114.32 31.36 34.55
C PHE A 756 -113.17 32.25 35.00
N ASP A 757 -112.12 31.63 35.50
CA ASP A 757 -111.06 32.32 36.22
C ASP A 757 -109.76 32.38 35.37
N TYR A 758 -109.62 31.45 34.42
CA TYR A 758 -108.52 31.40 33.45
C TYR A 758 -108.86 30.59 32.19
N ASP A 759 -108.11 30.78 31.09
CA ASP A 759 -108.16 29.93 29.89
C ASP A 759 -107.18 28.76 30.03
N ASN A 760 -107.67 27.52 29.90
CA ASN A 760 -106.86 26.30 30.05
C ASN A 760 -106.17 25.81 28.76
N THR A 761 -106.10 26.65 27.72
CA THR A 761 -105.36 26.36 26.48
C THR A 761 -103.88 26.06 26.79
N PRO A 762 -103.34 24.89 26.39
CA PRO A 762 -101.92 24.56 26.59
C PRO A 762 -100.98 25.54 25.89
N ILE A 763 -99.94 25.97 26.59
CA ILE A 763 -99.00 27.00 26.13
C ILE A 763 -97.68 26.32 25.71
N PRO A 764 -97.27 26.40 24.43
CA PRO A 764 -95.97 25.89 24.01
C PRO A 764 -94.85 26.79 24.54
N ILE A 765 -93.80 26.18 25.08
CA ILE A 765 -92.57 26.84 25.50
C ILE A 765 -91.45 26.40 24.56
N SER A 766 -90.72 27.37 24.02
CA SER A 766 -89.56 27.13 23.15
C SER A 766 -88.40 28.00 23.58
N PHE A 767 -87.23 27.38 23.73
CA PHE A 767 -85.94 28.02 23.91
C PHE A 767 -85.17 27.96 22.60
N ALA A 768 -84.72 29.12 22.11
CA ALA A 768 -83.69 29.18 21.08
C ALA A 768 -82.33 28.71 21.66
N PRO A 769 -81.37 28.33 20.80
CA PRO A 769 -79.98 28.13 21.24
C PRO A 769 -79.45 29.31 22.05
N GLY A 770 -78.83 29.02 23.19
CA GLY A 770 -78.29 30.01 24.14
C GLY A 770 -79.29 30.61 25.13
N GLU A 771 -80.60 30.39 24.99
CA GLU A 771 -81.59 30.86 25.98
C GLU A 771 -81.65 29.94 27.19
N THR A 772 -81.53 30.51 28.40
CA THR A 772 -81.54 29.76 29.68
C THR A 772 -82.82 29.94 30.50
N VAL A 773 -83.64 30.96 30.19
CA VAL A 773 -84.90 31.25 30.89
C VAL A 773 -85.97 31.68 29.89
N GLN A 774 -87.18 31.13 30.02
CA GLN A 774 -88.38 31.59 29.32
C GLN A 774 -89.44 32.05 30.34
N THR A 775 -90.09 33.17 30.04
CA THR A 775 -91.18 33.74 30.86
C THR A 775 -92.51 33.53 30.17
N VAL A 776 -93.48 32.98 30.89
CA VAL A 776 -94.79 32.62 30.34
C VAL A 776 -95.87 33.48 30.99
N THR A 777 -96.68 34.16 30.18
CA THR A 777 -97.89 34.85 30.64
C THR A 777 -99.05 33.86 30.69
N ILE A 778 -99.76 33.79 31.80
CA ILE A 778 -100.90 32.91 32.00
C ILE A 778 -102.19 33.71 31.75
N PRO A 779 -103.11 33.25 30.89
CA PRO A 779 -104.32 33.99 30.55
C PRO A 779 -105.37 33.90 31.66
N ILE A 780 -105.34 34.87 32.57
CA ILE A 780 -106.34 35.06 33.63
C ILE A 780 -107.57 35.80 33.06
N VAL A 781 -108.76 35.45 33.56
CA VAL A 781 -110.02 36.11 33.22
C VAL A 781 -110.39 37.04 34.38
N ASN A 782 -110.22 38.35 34.18
CA ASN A 782 -110.60 39.37 35.15
C ASN A 782 -112.11 39.63 35.11
N ASP A 783 -112.78 39.71 36.26
CA ASP A 783 -114.17 40.19 36.34
C ASP A 783 -114.39 41.36 37.33
N ALA A 784 -115.46 41.33 38.13
CA ALA A 784 -115.83 42.33 39.12
C ALA A 784 -116.57 41.71 40.32
N ILE A 785 -116.48 40.39 40.50
CA ILE A 785 -117.00 39.62 41.62
C ILE A 785 -115.97 39.69 42.75
N ALA A 786 -116.44 39.80 44.00
CA ALA A 786 -115.54 39.89 45.14
C ALA A 786 -115.08 38.48 45.57
N GLU A 787 -113.91 38.07 45.13
CA GLU A 787 -113.38 36.72 45.31
C GLU A 787 -112.48 36.55 46.55
N VAL A 788 -112.09 35.31 46.81
CA VAL A 788 -111.02 34.94 47.74
C VAL A 788 -109.70 34.77 46.97
N ALA A 789 -108.60 34.42 47.65
CA ALA A 789 -107.37 34.09 46.93
C ALA A 789 -107.46 32.65 46.36
N GLU A 790 -107.13 32.49 45.08
CA GLU A 790 -107.35 31.24 44.34
C GLU A 790 -106.08 30.68 43.67
N THR A 791 -106.12 29.44 43.19
CA THR A 791 -104.94 28.75 42.64
C THR A 791 -105.19 27.96 41.35
N ILE A 792 -104.18 27.93 40.48
CA ILE A 792 -104.10 27.12 39.24
C ILE A 792 -102.89 26.19 39.33
N ASN A 793 -103.04 24.94 38.91
CA ASN A 793 -101.95 23.95 38.85
C ASN A 793 -101.24 24.02 37.48
N LEU A 794 -99.91 24.06 37.50
CA LEU A 794 -99.03 24.14 36.32
C LEU A 794 -98.23 22.85 36.18
N ALA A 795 -98.09 22.31 34.97
CA ALA A 795 -97.18 21.19 34.70
C ALA A 795 -96.50 21.30 33.33
N LEU A 796 -95.24 20.86 33.25
CA LEU A 796 -94.47 20.73 32.02
C LEU A 796 -94.60 19.30 31.48
N VAL A 797 -95.03 19.17 30.22
CA VAL A 797 -95.24 17.90 29.53
C VAL A 797 -94.77 17.97 28.08
N ASN A 798 -94.65 16.82 27.42
CA ASN A 798 -94.28 16.71 25.99
C ASN A 798 -93.00 17.51 25.64
N PRO A 799 -91.84 17.18 26.24
CA PRO A 799 -90.57 17.75 25.82
C PRO A 799 -90.27 17.41 24.36
N THR A 800 -89.45 18.24 23.71
CA THR A 800 -88.84 17.90 22.41
C THR A 800 -87.81 16.77 22.56
N PRO A 801 -87.44 16.03 21.49
CA PRO A 801 -86.36 15.05 21.56
C PRO A 801 -85.04 15.67 22.05
N GLY A 802 -84.26 14.93 22.87
CA GLY A 802 -83.06 15.45 23.52
C GLY A 802 -83.34 16.46 24.66
N VAL A 803 -84.55 16.42 25.23
CA VAL A 803 -84.92 17.28 26.37
C VAL A 803 -85.59 16.43 27.47
N GLU A 804 -85.04 16.48 28.68
CA GLU A 804 -85.64 15.95 29.89
C GLU A 804 -86.49 17.02 30.62
N ILE A 805 -87.55 16.59 31.31
CA ILE A 805 -88.27 17.45 32.26
C ILE A 805 -87.70 17.19 33.66
N GLY A 806 -87.10 18.22 34.25
CA GLY A 806 -86.44 18.15 35.54
C GLY A 806 -87.39 17.94 36.73
N ALA A 807 -86.80 17.84 37.91
CA ALA A 807 -87.49 17.50 39.15
C ALA A 807 -88.62 18.49 39.50
N GLN A 808 -88.43 19.79 39.23
CA GLN A 808 -89.48 20.81 39.38
C GLN A 808 -90.39 20.85 38.12
N SER A 809 -91.02 19.71 37.81
CA SER A 809 -91.92 19.50 36.66
C SER A 809 -93.32 20.11 36.80
N SER A 810 -93.67 20.56 38.01
CA SER A 810 -94.97 21.17 38.37
C SER A 810 -94.81 22.36 39.30
N ALA A 811 -95.79 23.27 39.28
CA ALA A 811 -95.84 24.46 40.14
C ALA A 811 -97.30 24.91 40.38
N THR A 812 -97.53 25.84 41.31
CA THR A 812 -98.85 26.43 41.58
C THR A 812 -98.83 27.94 41.34
N LEU A 813 -99.80 28.47 40.62
CA LEU A 813 -100.01 29.91 40.44
C LEU A 813 -101.12 30.41 41.39
N VAL A 814 -100.92 31.56 42.04
CA VAL A 814 -101.87 32.15 43.01
C VAL A 814 -102.43 33.49 42.52
N ILE A 815 -103.75 33.64 42.55
CA ILE A 815 -104.51 34.88 42.26
C ILE A 815 -104.96 35.50 43.60
N PRO A 816 -104.60 36.75 43.95
CA PRO A 816 -105.01 37.42 45.19
C PRO A 816 -106.20 38.39 45.02
N ARG A 817 -106.76 38.84 46.15
CA ARG A 817 -108.02 39.62 46.27
C ARG A 817 -107.90 41.15 46.10
N SER A 818 -109.00 41.83 45.72
CA SER A 818 -109.10 43.26 45.31
C SER A 818 -109.65 44.31 46.32
N ASP A 819 -110.92 44.78 46.21
CA ASP A 819 -111.36 46.18 46.49
C ASP A 819 -112.09 46.52 47.84
N LEU A 820 -112.30 47.85 48.08
CA LEU A 820 -113.36 48.60 48.81
C LEU A 820 -113.00 49.52 50.03
N PRO A 821 -113.69 50.68 50.21
CA PRO A 821 -113.88 51.40 51.51
C PRO A 821 -115.31 52.02 51.80
N ALA A 822 -115.60 52.62 53.00
CA ALA A 822 -116.99 52.93 53.54
C ALA A 822 -117.25 54.27 54.35
N PHE A 823 -118.53 54.66 54.61
CA PHE A 823 -119.02 55.90 55.34
C PHE A 823 -120.36 55.74 56.15
N LEU A 824 -120.79 56.71 57.01
CA LEU A 824 -122.05 56.72 57.82
C LEU A 824 -122.72 58.13 58.02
N ASN A 825 -124.07 58.25 58.03
CA ASN A 825 -124.84 59.53 58.10
C ASN A 825 -126.05 59.51 59.09
N PHE A 826 -126.38 60.65 59.73
CA PHE A 826 -127.50 60.84 60.69
C PHE A 826 -128.22 62.22 60.59
N GLU A 827 -129.43 62.33 61.16
CA GLU A 827 -130.28 63.54 61.19
C GLU A 827 -131.09 63.65 62.51
N GLY A 828 -131.01 64.79 63.22
CA GLY A 828 -132.11 65.34 64.01
C GLY A 828 -132.51 64.74 65.37
N VAL A 829 -131.60 64.15 66.16
CA VAL A 829 -131.91 63.59 67.50
C VAL A 829 -130.91 64.03 68.60
N GLY A 830 -131.42 64.78 69.59
CA GLY A 830 -130.64 65.32 70.73
C GLY A 830 -130.58 64.43 71.98
N ASN A 831 -130.81 63.12 71.84
CA ASN A 831 -130.44 62.08 72.81
C ASN A 831 -130.48 60.72 72.10
N LEU A 832 -129.37 59.97 72.09
CA LEU A 832 -129.28 58.66 71.43
C LEU A 832 -129.32 57.53 72.46
N ASP A 833 -130.53 57.13 72.86
CA ASP A 833 -130.76 55.95 73.72
C ASP A 833 -131.15 54.73 72.84
N PRO A 834 -130.32 53.67 72.76
CA PRO A 834 -130.54 52.53 71.86
C PRO A 834 -131.53 51.48 72.42
N VAL A 835 -132.71 51.91 72.89
CA VAL A 835 -133.80 50.98 73.24
C VAL A 835 -134.50 50.46 71.97
N SER A 836 -134.81 49.17 71.98
CA SER A 836 -135.28 48.42 70.82
C SER A 836 -136.55 48.97 70.15
N GLY A 837 -136.49 49.14 68.81
CA GLY A 837 -137.67 49.13 67.94
C GLY A 837 -137.93 50.32 67.00
N PHE A 838 -137.05 51.32 66.89
CA PHE A 838 -137.39 52.60 66.22
C PHE A 838 -136.70 52.95 64.89
N TYR A 839 -135.74 52.16 64.40
CA TYR A 839 -134.80 52.62 63.36
C TYR A 839 -134.98 52.06 61.94
N GLY A 840 -136.14 51.47 61.61
CA GLY A 840 -136.45 50.99 60.25
C GLY A 840 -136.89 52.10 59.27
N ASP A 841 -137.69 53.06 59.73
CA ASP A 841 -138.52 53.90 58.83
C ASP A 841 -137.99 55.34 58.61
N ARG A 842 -136.75 55.66 59.04
CA ARG A 842 -136.15 57.00 58.89
C ARG A 842 -134.70 57.03 58.36
N GLY A 843 -134.33 56.06 57.52
CA GLY A 843 -133.23 56.24 56.56
C GLY A 843 -131.80 56.01 57.06
N ILE A 844 -131.60 55.29 58.17
CA ILE A 844 -130.26 54.80 58.54
C ILE A 844 -129.94 53.58 57.67
N THR A 845 -128.88 53.67 56.86
CA THR A 845 -128.41 52.57 56.02
C THR A 845 -127.01 52.16 56.47
N PHE A 846 -126.85 50.90 56.90
CA PHE A 846 -125.54 50.33 57.21
C PHE A 846 -124.88 49.78 55.94
N SER A 847 -123.54 49.81 55.87
CA SER A 847 -122.82 49.09 54.81
C SER A 847 -122.88 47.57 55.07
N PRO A 848 -122.74 46.72 54.04
CA PRO A 848 -122.65 45.26 54.23
C PRO A 848 -121.46 44.82 55.11
N ASN A 849 -120.47 45.68 55.29
CA ASN A 849 -119.26 45.43 56.06
C ASN A 849 -119.30 46.07 57.48
N ALA A 850 -120.45 46.59 57.90
CA ALA A 850 -120.66 47.00 59.28
C ALA A 850 -120.96 45.75 60.15
N LEU A 851 -120.03 45.39 61.04
CA LEU A 851 -120.40 44.64 62.24
C LEU A 851 -121.36 45.54 63.03
N GLY A 852 -122.63 45.17 63.08
CA GLY A 852 -123.72 46.08 63.40
C GLY A 852 -123.79 46.54 64.86
N ILE A 853 -124.98 46.99 65.28
CA ILE A 853 -125.26 47.21 66.70
C ILE A 853 -125.38 45.82 67.35
N ILE A 854 -124.36 45.44 68.12
CA ILE A 854 -124.25 44.10 68.74
C ILE A 854 -124.76 44.18 70.18
N SER A 855 -125.69 43.28 70.55
CA SER A 855 -126.09 43.05 71.94
C SER A 855 -125.08 42.14 72.64
N THR A 856 -125.01 42.19 73.98
CA THR A 856 -124.14 41.32 74.80
C THR A 856 -124.13 39.86 74.34
N ASP A 857 -125.31 39.28 74.18
CA ASP A 857 -125.54 37.87 73.81
C ASP A 857 -124.94 37.47 72.44
N ALA A 858 -124.65 38.45 71.58
CA ALA A 858 -124.04 38.25 70.27
C ALA A 858 -122.51 38.46 70.27
N LEU A 859 -121.93 39.01 71.35
CA LEU A 859 -120.49 38.92 71.61
C LEU A 859 -120.13 37.51 72.10
N ASP A 860 -120.92 36.90 72.98
CA ASP A 860 -120.66 35.54 73.48
C ASP A 860 -120.62 34.52 72.33
N ALA A 861 -121.53 34.67 71.35
CA ALA A 861 -121.57 33.86 70.12
C ALA A 861 -120.33 34.00 69.21
N LEU A 862 -119.54 35.07 69.35
CA LEU A 862 -118.26 35.29 68.64
C LEU A 862 -117.04 34.71 69.39
N GLY A 863 -117.26 33.97 70.47
CA GLY A 863 -116.21 33.24 71.19
C GLY A 863 -115.62 33.96 72.40
N PHE A 864 -116.30 34.98 72.93
CA PHE A 864 -115.97 35.58 74.22
C PHE A 864 -116.56 34.71 75.36
N PRO A 865 -115.78 34.24 76.37
CA PRO A 865 -116.26 33.22 77.31
C PRO A 865 -117.14 33.73 78.47
N ASP A 866 -118.27 33.05 78.70
CA ASP A 866 -119.33 33.38 79.69
C ASP A 866 -118.95 33.35 81.19
N GLU A 867 -117.80 32.78 81.60
CA GLU A 867 -117.52 32.47 83.02
C GLU A 867 -116.31 33.23 83.63
N PHE A 868 -116.30 34.57 83.52
CA PHE A 868 -115.49 35.43 84.41
C PHE A 868 -116.32 36.54 85.09
N GLY A 869 -117.55 36.21 85.50
CA GLY A 869 -118.43 37.10 86.25
C GLY A 869 -118.02 37.30 87.72
N GLY A 870 -118.07 38.54 88.20
CA GLY A 870 -117.67 38.90 89.56
C GLY A 870 -118.25 40.23 90.09
N ASN A 871 -119.56 40.26 90.33
CA ASN A 871 -120.34 41.34 90.97
C ASN A 871 -120.38 42.73 90.29
N PHE A 872 -121.59 43.09 89.87
CA PHE A 872 -121.97 44.33 89.20
C PHE A 872 -121.88 45.60 90.06
N ALA A 873 -121.48 46.71 89.43
CA ALA A 873 -122.27 47.94 89.49
C ALA A 873 -123.10 48.01 88.19
N PRO A 874 -124.31 48.59 88.17
CA PRO A 874 -125.09 48.68 86.94
C PRO A 874 -124.39 49.64 85.94
N PRO A 875 -124.16 49.22 84.68
CA PRO A 875 -123.73 50.14 83.64
C PRO A 875 -124.85 51.17 83.37
N PRO A 876 -124.52 52.37 82.87
CA PRO A 876 -125.51 53.32 82.39
C PRO A 876 -126.37 52.71 81.26
N SER A 877 -127.69 52.89 81.38
CA SER A 877 -128.68 52.96 80.30
C SER A 877 -128.93 51.76 79.35
N GLY A 878 -127.96 51.11 78.71
CA GLY A 878 -128.22 50.34 77.46
C GLY A 878 -127.43 49.05 77.21
N THR A 879 -128.02 48.11 76.47
CA THR A 879 -127.47 46.75 76.19
C THR A 879 -126.73 46.63 74.83
N THR A 880 -126.20 47.71 74.27
CA THR A 880 -125.67 47.74 72.89
C THR A 880 -124.65 48.86 72.70
N ALA A 881 -123.54 48.60 72.00
CA ALA A 881 -122.50 49.60 71.71
C ALA A 881 -121.99 49.55 70.26
N LEU A 882 -121.46 50.66 69.75
CA LEU A 882 -120.83 50.72 68.42
C LEU A 882 -119.38 50.21 68.51
N THR A 883 -119.02 49.21 67.72
CA THR A 883 -117.65 48.67 67.64
C THR A 883 -117.12 48.80 66.21
N TYR A 884 -115.99 49.49 66.02
CA TYR A 884 -115.31 49.57 64.73
C TYR A 884 -114.06 48.66 64.68
N GLY A 885 -113.77 48.07 63.53
CA GLY A 885 -112.81 46.95 63.41
C GLY A 885 -111.44 47.31 62.82
N GLU A 886 -111.41 47.93 61.64
CA GLU A 886 -110.18 48.00 60.82
C GLU A 886 -110.16 49.21 59.86
N GLN A 887 -108.98 49.83 59.78
CA GLN A 887 -108.52 50.90 58.87
C GLN A 887 -109.51 52.03 58.49
N GLY A 888 -109.31 53.19 59.12
CA GLY A 888 -109.96 54.44 58.72
C GLY A 888 -110.44 55.26 59.91
N ALA A 889 -110.96 56.46 59.62
CA ALA A 889 -111.70 57.28 60.59
C ALA A 889 -113.19 56.95 60.48
N VAL A 890 -113.87 56.72 61.62
CA VAL A 890 -115.34 56.71 61.63
C VAL A 890 -115.82 58.16 61.60
N VAL A 891 -116.37 58.57 60.46
CA VAL A 891 -116.98 59.89 60.29
C VAL A 891 -118.50 59.77 60.40
N MET A 892 -119.09 60.45 61.38
CA MET A 892 -120.53 60.62 61.49
C MET A 892 -120.92 62.01 60.99
N ASN A 893 -121.85 62.07 60.04
CA ASN A 893 -122.42 63.31 59.54
C ASN A 893 -123.75 63.61 60.23
N VAL A 894 -123.97 64.88 60.58
CA VAL A 894 -125.21 65.41 61.16
C VAL A 894 -125.67 66.57 60.27
N GLU A 895 -126.60 66.31 59.37
CA GLU A 895 -126.89 67.25 58.28
C GLU A 895 -127.47 68.59 58.78
N GLY A 896 -128.43 68.58 59.71
CA GLY A 896 -128.92 69.78 60.39
C GLY A 896 -127.93 70.47 61.35
N GLY A 897 -126.89 69.75 61.78
CA GLY A 897 -125.90 70.20 62.76
C GLY A 897 -126.36 70.25 64.23
N PHE A 898 -125.43 70.52 65.14
CA PHE A 898 -125.63 70.62 66.61
C PHE A 898 -124.69 71.66 67.23
N ASP A 899 -124.99 72.18 68.43
CA ASP A 899 -124.18 73.21 69.10
C ASP A 899 -123.92 72.91 70.60
N ASN A 900 -123.43 73.90 71.35
CA ASN A 900 -123.04 73.84 72.78
C ASN A 900 -121.96 72.81 73.19
N GLN A 901 -122.24 71.50 73.08
CA GLN A 901 -121.37 70.43 73.53
C GLN A 901 -121.60 69.09 72.80
N LEU A 902 -120.56 68.27 72.73
CA LEU A 902 -120.65 66.84 72.47
C LEU A 902 -120.32 66.10 73.78
N SER A 903 -121.21 65.24 74.25
CA SER A 903 -120.92 64.28 75.32
C SER A 903 -121.02 62.85 74.80
N PHE A 904 -120.18 61.95 75.29
CA PHE A 904 -120.27 60.51 75.03
C PHE A 904 -119.49 59.75 76.10
N PHE A 905 -119.81 58.48 76.25
CA PHE A 905 -119.00 57.53 77.00
C PHE A 905 -118.18 56.69 76.02
N TYR A 906 -116.96 56.34 76.41
CA TYR A 906 -116.11 55.48 75.58
C TYR A 906 -115.28 54.50 76.40
N ALA A 907 -114.86 53.43 75.72
CA ALA A 907 -113.77 52.56 76.15
C ALA A 907 -112.81 52.36 74.97
N SER A 908 -111.52 52.63 75.19
CA SER A 908 -110.45 52.55 74.17
C SER A 908 -109.28 51.72 74.71
N PRO A 909 -109.04 50.50 74.19
CA PRO A 909 -108.17 49.56 74.88
C PRO A 909 -106.68 49.68 74.53
N PHE A 910 -106.28 50.13 73.32
CA PHE A 910 -104.88 49.93 72.86
C PHE A 910 -104.19 51.05 72.06
N ALA A 911 -104.82 52.20 71.75
CA ALA A 911 -104.12 53.34 71.12
C ALA A 911 -104.76 54.70 71.39
N SER A 912 -103.97 55.77 71.19
CA SER A 912 -104.43 57.16 71.25
C SER A 912 -105.40 57.46 70.09
N HIS A 913 -106.60 57.88 70.43
CA HIS A 913 -107.61 58.36 69.49
C HIS A 913 -107.87 59.85 69.74
N THR A 914 -108.37 60.55 68.74
CA THR A 914 -108.82 61.94 68.86
C THR A 914 -110.21 62.06 68.30
N VAL A 915 -111.12 62.68 69.05
CA VAL A 915 -112.46 63.02 68.58
C VAL A 915 -112.47 64.48 68.17
N THR A 916 -112.90 64.76 66.93
CA THR A 916 -112.82 66.11 66.35
C THR A 916 -114.15 66.51 65.73
N LEU A 917 -114.61 67.73 66.07
CA LEU A 917 -115.83 68.35 65.57
C LEU A 917 -115.52 69.32 64.43
N TYR A 918 -116.29 69.25 63.34
CA TYR A 918 -116.14 70.11 62.16
C TYR A 918 -117.44 70.83 61.82
N ASP A 919 -117.35 72.06 61.28
CA ASP A 919 -118.50 72.83 60.79
C ASP A 919 -119.06 72.36 59.43
N GLY A 920 -118.33 71.49 58.71
CA GLY A 920 -118.77 70.83 57.47
C GLY A 920 -119.08 69.34 57.65
N LEU A 921 -119.52 68.70 56.56
CA LEU A 921 -119.77 67.26 56.46
C LEU A 921 -118.48 66.51 56.07
N GLY A 922 -118.40 65.22 56.34
CA GLY A 922 -117.31 64.36 55.89
C GLY A 922 -115.99 64.59 56.62
N ALA A 923 -116.02 65.07 57.86
CA ALA A 923 -114.84 65.53 58.62
C ALA A 923 -114.06 66.65 57.88
N SER A 924 -114.79 67.54 57.20
CA SER A 924 -114.26 68.70 56.48
C SER A 924 -114.78 70.02 57.06
N GLY A 925 -114.05 71.12 56.82
CA GLY A 925 -114.37 72.43 57.36
C GLY A 925 -113.43 72.88 58.49
N ASN A 926 -113.83 73.88 59.26
CA ASN A 926 -113.07 74.33 60.42
C ASN A 926 -113.31 73.39 61.60
N ILE A 927 -112.23 73.12 62.37
CA ILE A 927 -112.33 72.39 63.63
C ILE A 927 -112.95 73.30 64.69
N LEU A 928 -114.09 72.91 65.24
CA LEU A 928 -114.80 73.66 66.29
C LEU A 928 -114.32 73.27 67.69
N ALA A 929 -114.02 71.99 67.89
CA ALA A 929 -113.31 71.48 69.06
C ALA A 929 -112.68 70.12 68.75
N SER A 930 -111.68 69.72 69.53
CA SER A 930 -111.02 68.43 69.41
C SER A 930 -110.53 67.97 70.79
N VAL A 931 -110.66 66.68 71.08
CA VAL A 931 -110.26 66.08 72.36
C VAL A 931 -109.50 64.77 72.11
N PRO A 932 -108.26 64.62 72.61
CA PRO A 932 -107.61 63.32 72.64
C PRO A 932 -108.27 62.45 73.72
N LEU A 933 -108.53 61.20 73.38
CA LEU A 933 -109.02 60.19 74.31
C LEU A 933 -107.86 59.60 75.12
N SER A 934 -108.11 59.30 76.39
CA SER A 934 -107.14 58.61 77.23
C SER A 934 -106.93 57.17 76.76
N THR A 935 -105.76 56.62 77.05
CA THR A 935 -105.36 55.26 76.66
C THR A 935 -105.21 54.39 77.89
N THR A 936 -105.82 53.21 77.90
CA THR A 936 -105.54 52.20 78.92
C THR A 936 -104.04 51.90 78.98
N ALA A 937 -103.48 51.79 80.18
CA ALA A 937 -102.05 51.53 80.36
C ALA A 937 -101.67 50.12 79.84
N ALA A 938 -100.56 50.03 79.11
CA ALA A 938 -100.11 48.80 78.50
C ALA A 938 -99.82 47.71 79.55
N GLY A 939 -100.46 46.54 79.41
CA GLY A 939 -100.30 45.39 80.31
C GLY A 939 -101.46 45.15 81.28
N SER A 940 -102.44 46.06 81.36
CA SER A 940 -103.71 45.81 82.04
C SER A 940 -104.73 45.22 81.07
N LEU A 941 -105.43 44.14 81.45
CA LEU A 941 -106.58 43.66 80.68
C LEU A 941 -107.74 44.66 80.84
N PRO A 942 -108.33 45.18 79.75
CA PRO A 942 -109.46 46.09 79.86
C PRO A 942 -110.70 45.33 80.36
N HIS A 943 -111.21 45.71 81.53
CA HIS A 943 -112.54 45.31 81.97
C HIS A 943 -113.57 46.08 81.12
N VAL A 944 -114.01 45.46 80.01
CA VAL A 944 -114.74 46.09 78.89
C VAL A 944 -116.00 46.89 79.28
N TYR A 945 -116.54 46.70 80.49
CA TYR A 945 -117.71 47.41 81.01
C TYR A 945 -117.54 48.05 82.41
N ALA A 946 -116.32 48.09 82.98
CA ALA A 946 -116.12 48.61 84.34
C ALA A 946 -115.70 50.09 84.40
N GLU A 947 -115.05 50.61 83.35
CA GLU A 947 -114.50 51.97 83.30
C GLU A 947 -114.80 52.64 81.95
N PHE A 948 -116.06 52.94 81.69
CA PHE A 948 -116.42 53.91 80.65
C PHE A 948 -116.07 55.32 81.14
N GLU A 949 -115.17 56.02 80.45
CA GLU A 949 -114.85 57.40 80.76
C GLU A 949 -115.83 58.34 80.02
N GLN A 950 -116.46 59.27 80.74
CA GLN A 950 -117.34 60.26 80.14
C GLN A 950 -116.50 61.41 79.58
N VAL A 951 -116.60 61.64 78.27
CA VAL A 951 -116.09 62.86 77.63
C VAL A 951 -117.24 63.84 77.51
N THR A 952 -116.98 65.11 77.82
CA THR A 952 -117.85 66.23 77.46
C THR A 952 -116.97 67.34 76.89
N LEU A 953 -117.20 67.63 75.61
CA LEU A 953 -116.45 68.57 74.80
C LEU A 953 -117.34 69.78 74.48
N PRO A 954 -117.29 70.86 75.27
CA PRO A 954 -117.99 72.09 74.95
C PRO A 954 -117.33 72.79 73.76
N PHE A 955 -118.13 73.38 72.87
CA PHE A 955 -117.67 74.10 71.69
C PHE A 955 -118.58 75.28 71.36
N ALA A 956 -118.12 76.17 70.48
CA ALA A 956 -118.88 77.35 70.04
C ALA A 956 -119.01 77.35 68.50
N GLY A 957 -120.23 77.52 68.00
CA GLY A 957 -120.58 77.33 66.59
C GLY A 957 -121.49 76.12 66.40
N VAL A 958 -121.77 75.75 65.15
CA VAL A 958 -122.63 74.61 64.79
C VAL A 958 -121.78 73.55 64.11
N ALA A 959 -121.62 72.39 64.74
CA ALA A 959 -120.92 71.23 64.20
C ALA A 959 -121.84 70.45 63.25
N ARG A 960 -121.30 69.98 62.11
CA ARG A 960 -122.03 69.17 61.12
C ARG A 960 -121.40 67.80 60.87
N SER A 961 -120.18 67.55 61.34
CA SER A 961 -119.66 66.19 61.44
C SER A 961 -118.72 66.01 62.63
N VAL A 962 -118.63 64.77 63.09
CA VAL A 962 -117.69 64.33 64.11
C VAL A 962 -116.87 63.15 63.56
N SER A 963 -115.56 63.23 63.73
CA SER A 963 -114.62 62.16 63.40
C SER A 963 -114.12 61.50 64.68
N PHE A 964 -114.28 60.19 64.78
CA PHE A 964 -113.80 59.38 65.90
C PHE A 964 -112.53 58.61 65.47
N GLY A 965 -111.36 59.23 65.70
CA GLY A 965 -110.05 58.63 65.45
C GLY A 965 -109.57 58.69 64.00
N SER A 966 -108.34 58.22 63.79
CA SER A 966 -107.67 58.14 62.48
C SER A 966 -106.65 56.99 62.41
N VAL A 967 -106.77 56.00 63.31
CA VAL A 967 -105.78 54.95 63.57
C VAL A 967 -106.52 53.60 63.66
N PRO A 968 -106.01 52.48 63.11
CA PRO A 968 -106.71 51.21 63.19
C PRO A 968 -106.72 50.67 64.62
N ASN A 969 -107.89 50.63 65.27
CA ASN A 969 -108.13 49.94 66.53
C ASN A 969 -109.63 49.90 66.88
N LYS A 970 -110.01 49.02 67.82
CA LYS A 970 -111.39 48.93 68.33
C LYS A 970 -111.68 50.03 69.35
N LEU A 971 -112.42 51.06 68.93
CA LEU A 971 -113.04 52.03 69.83
C LEU A 971 -114.50 51.62 70.09
N ILE A 972 -114.91 51.63 71.37
CA ILE A 972 -116.29 51.40 71.78
C ILE A 972 -116.88 52.74 72.24
N LEU A 973 -118.04 53.11 71.68
CA LEU A 973 -118.77 54.34 72.00
C LEU A 973 -120.19 54.03 72.47
N ASP A 974 -120.64 54.80 73.47
CA ASP A 974 -121.96 54.67 74.09
C ASP A 974 -122.51 56.05 74.56
N ASP A 975 -123.81 56.14 74.82
CA ASP A 975 -124.53 57.33 75.35
C ASP A 975 -124.10 58.66 74.67
N ILE A 976 -124.04 58.67 73.32
CA ILE A 976 -123.63 59.85 72.53
C ILE A 976 -124.74 60.91 72.55
N LEU A 977 -124.45 62.05 73.17
CA LEU A 977 -125.34 63.20 73.33
C LEU A 977 -124.78 64.40 72.54
N LEU A 978 -125.59 64.90 71.61
CA LEU A 978 -125.36 66.14 70.86
C LEU A 978 -126.17 67.27 71.51
N GLY A 979 -125.53 68.42 71.78
CA GLY A 979 -126.09 69.54 72.55
C GLY A 979 -126.83 70.63 71.77
#